data_AF-A0A1J8Q644-F1
#
_entry.id   AF-A0A1J8Q644-F1
#
_cell.length_a   1.000
_cell.length_b   1.000
_cell.length_c   1.000
_cell.angle_alpha   90.00
_cell.angle_beta   90.00
_cell.angle_gamma   90.00
#
_symmetry.space_group_name_H-M   'P 1'
#
loop_
_entity.id
_entity.type
_entity.pdbx_description
1 polymer ?
#
loop_
_entity_poly.entity_id
_entity_poly.type
_entity_poly.pdbx_seq_one_letter_code
_entity_poly.pdbx_strand_id
1 'polypeptide(L)'
;MARLPIIDITPYVEANRDLTKCRATSDALHSACIEYGFFYLDISQYIDPSEPEELTRLAREFFALPQEDKNKIRLENQDYARGYQRLKQNVTNGKADNHEAIDLYKPVESPDKSKPLWGENQWPDIPGFQQKYDRWIEKMKNLGLILMEAMSVGLGMTTEEWMQLRAQVDDSFWVMRIIGYPPLPNDHDGFSCGAHKDYGCLTFLHADPTRSALQVFLRQSGTSVSDLNGLPAEHGTEEGIWINADPVPNCVVCNIGEMWEIWTNGLYKSTLHRVVHKGSNYRVSIPFFFEPNFTANVAPLPAALRLLSSQGNEPTSNDGKAHQPVVYGDFLLRKVGSNFATGTQLFARIHISVRTMSYESSVSRLPSQLKDLVVNAQVDVAKTDADKAEVTKWIEMVAEGEIVKPAALQDLETQLIPRTYIVSNYLTAADVALYGALHPVFSQLQPPQYHSTPALTRYFDHIQTRPSVVTAAQALAPAFSSVSFDLASAPPIERKADAPKKKEKAKVVAEQVESTAAVTPQKENVPEDKPKEKKEKKKDAAADNGSKKKEKVSTPATSKPVAEDAGEPVPSMIDMRVGHIVDVKKHPEADSLYIEQIDLGEDAGPRTVVSGLVNYIPIEDMRDKYLVCICNLKPANMRGVKSFAMVLAASSKDGKEGGVELIQPPPGSKPGERVYFEGPEYESAQPLAQMNPKKKIFETIQPGFTTLDTKEAAWINPVTKSIHRIRTKDGVCVAPNFIGASLS
;
A
#
# COMPACT_ATOMS: atom_id res chain seq x y z
N MET A 1 27.32 -12.32 20.19
CA MET A 1 26.14 -11.90 19.39
C MET A 1 25.05 -11.50 20.36
N ALA A 2 24.28 -10.45 20.07
CA ALA A 2 23.08 -10.15 20.83
C ALA A 2 22.03 -11.25 20.63
N ARG A 3 21.22 -11.51 21.66
CA ARG A 3 20.10 -12.46 21.66
C ARG A 3 19.04 -11.89 22.60
N LEU A 4 17.77 -12.02 22.25
CA LEU A 4 16.66 -11.66 23.13
C LEU A 4 16.73 -12.46 24.45
N PRO A 5 16.36 -11.86 25.59
CA PRO A 5 16.31 -12.57 26.86
C PRO A 5 15.25 -13.67 26.86
N ILE A 6 15.45 -14.70 27.68
CA ILE A 6 14.44 -15.74 27.97
C ILE A 6 13.94 -15.49 29.39
N ILE A 7 12.61 -15.42 29.55
CA ILE A 7 11.95 -15.09 30.81
C ILE A 7 11.02 -16.24 31.18
N ASP A 8 11.15 -16.72 32.41
CA ASP A 8 10.30 -17.77 32.97
C ASP A 8 9.02 -17.17 33.60
N ILE A 9 7.85 -17.60 33.11
CA ILE A 9 6.55 -17.21 33.67
C ILE A 9 6.04 -18.15 34.77
N THR A 10 6.75 -19.26 35.03
CA THR A 10 6.38 -20.27 36.04
C THR A 10 5.95 -19.66 37.39
N PRO A 11 6.66 -18.68 37.97
CA PRO A 11 6.27 -18.06 39.25
C PRO A 11 4.87 -17.44 39.29
N TYR A 12 4.31 -17.06 38.14
CA TYR A 12 2.98 -16.49 38.02
C TYR A 12 1.87 -17.52 37.74
N VAL A 13 2.22 -18.71 37.25
CA VAL A 13 1.27 -19.82 36.98
C VAL A 13 1.25 -20.89 38.08
N GLU A 14 2.27 -20.91 38.95
CA GLU A 14 2.26 -21.72 40.19
C GLU A 14 1.07 -21.32 41.10
N ALA A 15 0.32 -22.30 41.61
CA ALA A 15 -0.81 -22.07 42.51
C ALA A 15 -0.41 -21.43 43.86
N ASN A 16 0.84 -21.66 44.31
CA ASN A 16 1.43 -21.08 45.50
C ASN A 16 2.57 -20.12 45.11
N ARG A 17 2.21 -18.99 44.50
CA ARG A 17 3.16 -17.99 43.98
C ARG A 17 4.20 -17.53 45.03
N ASP A 18 5.47 -17.77 44.76
CA ASP A 18 6.57 -17.14 45.51
C ASP A 18 6.73 -15.68 45.04
N LEU A 19 6.32 -14.74 45.89
CA LEU A 19 6.35 -13.30 45.57
C LEU A 19 7.76 -12.78 45.24
N THR A 20 8.82 -13.43 45.76
CA THR A 20 10.21 -13.09 45.46
C THR A 20 10.56 -13.45 44.02
N LYS A 21 10.16 -14.65 43.58
CA LYS A 21 10.33 -15.08 42.19
C LYS A 21 9.44 -14.28 41.24
N CYS A 22 8.19 -14.02 41.63
CA CYS A 22 7.28 -13.15 40.86
C CYS A 22 7.94 -11.79 40.61
N ARG A 23 8.48 -11.16 41.66
CA ARG A 23 9.20 -9.89 41.54
C ARG A 23 10.40 -9.99 40.59
N ALA A 24 11.21 -11.05 40.68
CA ALA A 24 12.32 -11.27 39.76
C ALA A 24 11.88 -11.43 38.29
N THR A 25 10.80 -12.17 38.01
CA THR A 25 10.19 -12.25 36.67
C THR A 25 9.69 -10.88 36.20
N SER A 26 9.05 -10.10 37.07
CA SER A 26 8.58 -8.73 36.77
C SER A 26 9.72 -7.76 36.45
N ASP A 27 10.80 -7.79 37.22
CA ASP A 27 11.97 -6.94 36.99
C ASP A 27 12.68 -7.32 35.68
N ALA A 28 12.77 -8.62 35.35
CA ALA A 28 13.27 -9.08 34.06
C ALA A 28 12.37 -8.65 32.87
N LEU A 29 11.04 -8.71 33.02
CA LEU A 29 10.09 -8.21 32.02
C LEU A 29 10.23 -6.70 31.81
N HIS A 30 10.35 -5.94 32.89
CA HIS A 30 10.55 -4.49 32.84
C HIS A 30 11.82 -4.13 32.07
N SER A 31 12.95 -4.75 32.40
CA SER A 31 14.21 -4.60 31.68
C SER A 31 14.07 -4.97 30.20
N ALA A 32 13.45 -6.10 29.87
CA ALA A 32 13.30 -6.55 28.49
C ALA A 32 12.42 -5.62 27.63
N CYS A 33 11.39 -5.00 28.22
CA CYS A 33 10.50 -4.05 27.54
C CYS A 33 11.14 -2.68 27.31
N ILE A 34 12.14 -2.30 28.12
CA ILE A 34 12.95 -1.08 27.92
C ILE A 34 14.06 -1.34 26.88
N GLU A 35 14.81 -2.44 27.01
CA GLU A 35 16.00 -2.71 26.19
C GLU A 35 15.68 -3.23 24.77
N TYR A 36 14.67 -4.10 24.62
CA TYR A 36 14.42 -4.82 23.36
C TYR A 36 13.00 -4.64 22.82
N GLY A 37 12.00 -4.51 23.70
CA GLY A 37 10.58 -4.64 23.33
C GLY A 37 10.18 -6.06 22.85
N PHE A 38 11.11 -7.02 22.95
CA PHE A 38 11.02 -8.41 22.48
C PHE A 38 11.73 -9.33 23.48
N PHE A 39 11.15 -10.50 23.75
CA PHE A 39 11.73 -11.54 24.60
C PHE A 39 11.17 -12.92 24.22
N TYR A 40 11.83 -13.98 24.68
CA TYR A 40 11.22 -15.30 24.74
C TYR A 40 10.53 -15.47 26.09
N LEU A 41 9.30 -15.97 26.09
CA LEU A 41 8.58 -16.36 27.29
C LEU A 41 8.57 -17.90 27.37
N ASP A 42 9.27 -18.47 28.35
CA ASP A 42 9.19 -19.90 28.63
C ASP A 42 7.81 -20.19 29.25
N ILE A 43 7.06 -21.08 28.60
CA ILE A 43 5.71 -21.48 28.98
C ILE A 43 5.62 -23.00 29.23
N SER A 44 6.75 -23.66 29.49
CA SER A 44 6.84 -25.12 29.70
C SER A 44 5.98 -25.65 30.83
N GLN A 45 5.71 -24.85 31.87
CA GLN A 45 4.82 -25.22 32.99
C GLN A 45 3.35 -24.80 32.76
N TYR A 46 3.04 -24.12 31.66
CA TYR A 46 1.70 -23.63 31.32
C TYR A 46 1.08 -24.34 30.10
N ILE A 47 1.92 -24.75 29.14
CA ILE A 47 1.54 -25.40 27.89
C ILE A 47 2.21 -26.77 27.77
N ASP A 48 1.40 -27.80 27.53
CA ASP A 48 1.89 -29.09 27.03
C ASP A 48 2.43 -28.90 25.60
N PRO A 49 3.70 -29.23 25.30
CA PRO A 49 4.30 -29.00 23.98
C PRO A 49 3.57 -29.66 22.80
N SER A 50 2.81 -30.73 23.04
CA SER A 50 2.02 -31.38 21.98
C SER A 50 0.86 -30.52 21.47
N GLU A 51 0.41 -29.51 22.23
CA GLU A 51 -0.65 -28.60 21.82
C GLU A 51 -0.23 -27.70 20.64
N PRO A 52 0.83 -26.87 20.73
CA PRO A 52 1.28 -26.07 19.59
C PRO A 52 1.82 -26.91 18.43
N GLU A 53 2.34 -28.12 18.67
CA GLU A 53 2.69 -29.07 17.60
C GLU A 53 1.44 -29.49 16.79
N GLU A 54 0.34 -29.84 17.46
CA GLU A 54 -0.93 -30.21 16.83
C GLU A 54 -1.57 -29.04 16.07
N LEU A 55 -1.51 -27.81 16.60
CA LEU A 55 -1.92 -26.61 15.86
C LEU A 55 -1.08 -26.43 14.58
N THR A 56 0.23 -26.64 14.68
CA THR A 56 1.15 -26.54 13.53
C THR A 56 0.84 -27.63 12.48
N ARG A 57 0.44 -28.83 12.93
CA ARG A 57 -0.01 -29.92 12.04
C ARG A 57 -1.29 -29.54 11.30
N LEU A 58 -2.31 -29.06 12.02
CA LEU A 58 -3.60 -28.62 11.49
C LEU A 58 -3.46 -27.46 10.50
N ALA A 59 -2.61 -26.48 10.79
CA ALA A 59 -2.30 -25.39 9.86
C ALA A 59 -1.72 -25.91 8.54
N ARG A 60 -0.76 -26.84 8.58
CA ARG A 60 -0.19 -27.44 7.35
C ARG A 60 -1.20 -28.29 6.59
N GLU A 61 -2.08 -28.98 7.29
CA GLU A 61 -3.20 -29.74 6.69
C GLU A 61 -4.12 -28.79 5.90
N PHE A 62 -4.51 -27.65 6.48
CA PHE A 62 -5.27 -26.62 5.76
C PHE A 62 -4.51 -26.04 4.58
N PHE A 63 -3.26 -25.60 4.76
CA PHE A 63 -2.51 -24.93 3.69
C PHE A 63 -2.20 -25.84 2.50
N ALA A 64 -2.14 -27.16 2.71
CA ALA A 64 -2.00 -28.17 1.66
C ALA A 64 -3.30 -28.44 0.86
N LEU A 65 -4.46 -27.93 1.28
CA LEU A 65 -5.72 -28.09 0.55
C LEU A 65 -5.70 -27.39 -0.81
N PRO A 66 -6.48 -27.87 -1.80
CA PRO A 66 -6.73 -27.17 -3.04
C PRO A 66 -7.17 -25.72 -2.80
N GLN A 67 -6.77 -24.81 -3.70
CA GLN A 67 -7.07 -23.38 -3.51
C GLN A 67 -8.59 -23.11 -3.46
N GLU A 68 -9.40 -23.89 -4.14
CA GLU A 68 -10.87 -23.80 -4.09
C GLU A 68 -11.44 -24.13 -2.70
N ASP A 69 -10.87 -25.10 -1.99
CA ASP A 69 -11.27 -25.44 -0.62
C ASP A 69 -10.85 -24.35 0.37
N LYS A 70 -9.60 -23.84 0.26
CA LYS A 70 -9.15 -22.70 1.09
C LYS A 70 -10.01 -21.45 0.85
N ASN A 71 -10.49 -21.24 -0.37
CA ASN A 71 -11.39 -20.14 -0.71
C ASN A 71 -12.79 -20.23 -0.05
N LYS A 72 -13.23 -21.40 0.45
CA LYS A 72 -14.55 -21.56 1.08
C LYS A 72 -14.74 -20.64 2.28
N ILE A 73 -13.65 -20.31 2.97
CA ILE A 73 -13.62 -19.48 4.19
C ILE A 73 -12.96 -18.11 3.99
N ARG A 74 -12.86 -17.61 2.75
CA ARG A 74 -12.15 -16.37 2.40
C ARG A 74 -12.72 -15.10 3.07
N LEU A 75 -11.86 -14.09 3.26
CA LEU A 75 -12.20 -12.80 3.88
C LEU A 75 -13.50 -12.14 3.32
N GLU A 76 -13.72 -12.20 2.00
CA GLU A 76 -14.83 -11.48 1.34
C GLU A 76 -16.22 -12.11 1.57
N ASN A 77 -16.30 -13.24 2.28
CA ASN A 77 -17.57 -13.84 2.70
C ASN A 77 -18.18 -13.12 3.93
N GLN A 78 -17.33 -12.47 4.73
CA GLN A 78 -17.65 -11.82 6.00
C GLN A 78 -17.30 -10.31 5.92
N ASP A 79 -16.60 -9.77 6.92
CA ASP A 79 -16.29 -8.35 7.13
C ASP A 79 -14.98 -7.89 6.48
N TYR A 80 -14.43 -8.68 5.56
CA TYR A 80 -13.09 -8.52 4.95
C TYR A 80 -11.91 -8.62 5.94
N ALA A 81 -12.14 -8.98 7.21
CA ALA A 81 -11.11 -9.17 8.23
C ALA A 81 -11.03 -10.61 8.78
N ARG A 82 -12.16 -11.33 8.84
CA ARG A 82 -12.22 -12.72 9.34
C ARG A 82 -12.25 -13.76 8.22
N GLY A 83 -11.31 -14.69 8.22
CA GLY A 83 -11.22 -15.80 7.26
C GLY A 83 -9.88 -15.91 6.54
N TYR A 84 -9.87 -16.64 5.43
CA TYR A 84 -8.66 -16.95 4.66
C TYR A 84 -8.23 -15.80 3.74
N GLN A 85 -6.96 -15.39 3.89
CA GLN A 85 -6.23 -14.42 3.07
C GLN A 85 -5.28 -15.16 2.12
N ARG A 86 -5.34 -14.86 0.81
CA ARG A 86 -4.47 -15.48 -0.21
C ARG A 86 -3.04 -14.92 -0.18
N LEU A 87 -2.11 -15.68 -0.77
CA LEU A 87 -0.79 -15.19 -1.15
C LEU A 87 -0.87 -13.84 -1.88
N LYS A 88 -0.09 -12.86 -1.42
CA LYS A 88 -0.02 -11.49 -1.96
C LYS A 88 -1.31 -10.67 -1.81
N GLN A 89 -2.25 -11.08 -0.96
CA GLN A 89 -3.43 -10.30 -0.57
C GLN A 89 -3.18 -9.40 0.66
N ASN A 90 -2.14 -9.67 1.47
CA ASN A 90 -1.69 -8.75 2.51
C ASN A 90 -0.72 -7.71 1.93
N VAL A 91 -0.81 -6.45 2.38
CA VAL A 91 0.07 -5.37 1.94
C VAL A 91 0.72 -4.69 3.15
N THR A 92 2.05 -4.75 3.23
CA THR A 92 2.87 -4.14 4.28
C THR A 92 3.72 -3.04 3.65
N ASN A 93 3.63 -1.80 4.14
CA ASN A 93 4.33 -0.61 3.61
C ASN A 93 4.21 -0.46 2.07
N GLY A 94 3.04 -0.77 1.51
CA GLY A 94 2.76 -0.69 0.06
C GLY A 94 3.30 -1.86 -0.78
N LYS A 95 3.96 -2.86 -0.18
CA LYS A 95 4.39 -4.10 -0.84
C LYS A 95 3.47 -5.27 -0.49
N ALA A 96 3.19 -6.14 -1.45
CA ALA A 96 2.44 -7.37 -1.19
C ALA A 96 3.31 -8.44 -0.53
N ASP A 97 2.87 -9.01 0.60
CA ASP A 97 3.62 -10.03 1.34
C ASP A 97 3.56 -11.42 0.66
N ASN A 98 4.57 -12.26 0.90
CA ASN A 98 4.62 -13.64 0.41
C ASN A 98 4.20 -14.66 1.49
N HIS A 99 2.99 -14.46 2.03
CA HIS A 99 2.29 -15.41 2.91
C HIS A 99 0.79 -15.47 2.60
N GLU A 100 0.18 -16.58 3.01
CA GLU A 100 -1.27 -16.78 3.09
C GLU A 100 -1.65 -16.99 4.56
N ALA A 101 -2.87 -16.66 4.96
CA ALA A 101 -3.28 -16.71 6.36
C ALA A 101 -4.74 -17.15 6.56
N ILE A 102 -5.08 -17.59 7.78
CA ILE A 102 -6.45 -17.51 8.30
C ILE A 102 -6.43 -16.50 9.44
N ASP A 103 -7.26 -15.47 9.33
CA ASP A 103 -7.37 -14.40 10.30
C ASP A 103 -8.65 -14.56 11.13
N LEU A 104 -8.49 -14.56 12.46
CA LEU A 104 -9.54 -14.83 13.44
C LEU A 104 -9.52 -13.72 14.49
N TYR A 105 -10.69 -13.26 14.91
CA TYR A 105 -10.84 -12.15 15.84
C TYR A 105 -11.84 -12.52 16.95
N LYS A 106 -11.83 -11.79 18.06
CA LYS A 106 -12.86 -11.88 19.11
C LYS A 106 -14.28 -11.94 18.50
N PRO A 107 -15.12 -12.94 18.84
CA PRO A 107 -16.54 -12.93 18.48
C PRO A 107 -17.27 -11.71 19.05
N VAL A 108 -18.23 -11.17 18.29
CA VAL A 108 -19.07 -10.04 18.71
C VAL A 108 -20.50 -10.51 18.98
N GLU A 109 -21.20 -9.88 19.94
CA GLU A 109 -22.53 -10.29 20.40
C GLU A 109 -23.62 -10.19 19.31
N SER A 110 -23.44 -9.29 18.33
CA SER A 110 -24.34 -9.14 17.18
C SER A 110 -23.51 -8.95 15.91
N PRO A 111 -23.12 -10.05 15.25
CA PRO A 111 -22.32 -9.99 14.03
C PRO A 111 -23.03 -9.27 12.89
N ASP A 112 -22.29 -8.40 12.21
CA ASP A 112 -22.74 -7.64 11.05
C ASP A 112 -21.58 -7.50 10.06
N LYS A 113 -21.55 -8.37 9.06
CA LYS A 113 -20.53 -8.38 8.02
C LYS A 113 -20.51 -7.14 7.11
N SER A 114 -21.48 -6.22 7.23
CA SER A 114 -21.41 -4.91 6.57
C SER A 114 -20.52 -3.91 7.32
N LYS A 115 -20.22 -4.18 8.60
CA LYS A 115 -19.32 -3.38 9.44
C LYS A 115 -17.92 -4.00 9.49
N PRO A 116 -16.84 -3.20 9.33
CA PRO A 116 -15.49 -3.69 9.49
C PRO A 116 -15.27 -4.23 10.91
N LEU A 117 -14.51 -5.33 11.03
CA LEU A 117 -14.21 -6.01 12.29
C LEU A 117 -15.43 -6.57 13.06
N TRP A 118 -16.61 -6.65 12.44
CA TRP A 118 -17.85 -7.12 13.08
C TRP A 118 -18.45 -8.40 12.48
N GLY A 119 -17.73 -9.13 11.62
CA GLY A 119 -18.19 -10.39 11.04
C GLY A 119 -18.06 -11.60 11.98
N GLU A 120 -18.39 -12.78 11.46
CA GLU A 120 -18.21 -14.07 12.17
C GLU A 120 -16.89 -14.75 11.77
N ASN A 121 -16.30 -15.53 12.68
CA ASN A 121 -15.08 -16.30 12.39
C ASN A 121 -15.40 -17.47 11.45
N GLN A 122 -14.59 -17.65 10.41
CA GLN A 122 -14.74 -18.74 9.43
C GLN A 122 -13.69 -19.83 9.70
N TRP A 123 -14.14 -21.06 9.96
CA TRP A 123 -13.29 -22.18 10.34
C TRP A 123 -13.12 -23.21 9.20
N PRO A 124 -11.92 -23.77 9.00
CA PRO A 124 -11.73 -24.91 8.09
C PRO A 124 -12.57 -26.14 8.48
N ASP A 125 -13.10 -26.82 7.47
CA ASP A 125 -13.75 -28.13 7.60
C ASP A 125 -12.68 -29.25 7.74
N ILE A 126 -11.96 -29.19 8.87
CA ILE A 126 -10.89 -30.13 9.24
C ILE A 126 -11.19 -30.65 10.66
N PRO A 127 -11.27 -31.98 10.88
CA PRO A 127 -11.64 -32.55 12.17
C PRO A 127 -10.79 -32.02 13.34
N GLY A 128 -11.46 -31.40 14.32
CA GLY A 128 -10.84 -30.86 15.53
C GLY A 128 -10.14 -29.50 15.36
N PHE A 129 -10.05 -28.93 14.16
CA PHE A 129 -9.33 -27.67 13.90
C PHE A 129 -9.80 -26.55 14.83
N GLN A 130 -11.09 -26.18 14.76
CA GLN A 130 -11.67 -25.17 15.64
C GLN A 130 -11.42 -25.49 17.13
N GLN A 131 -11.73 -26.70 17.58
CA GLN A 131 -11.62 -27.08 19.00
C GLN A 131 -10.21 -26.88 19.58
N LYS A 132 -9.17 -27.20 18.80
CA LYS A 132 -7.77 -27.03 19.22
C LYS A 132 -7.40 -25.55 19.26
N TYR A 133 -7.82 -24.77 18.27
CA TYR A 133 -7.55 -23.33 18.21
C TYR A 133 -8.33 -22.52 19.26
N ASP A 134 -9.60 -22.83 19.52
CA ASP A 134 -10.38 -22.21 20.62
C ASP A 134 -9.72 -22.47 21.98
N ARG A 135 -9.21 -23.69 22.22
CA ARG A 135 -8.44 -24.01 23.45
C ARG A 135 -7.12 -23.24 23.54
N TRP A 136 -6.47 -22.95 22.41
CA TRP A 136 -5.27 -22.11 22.36
C TRP A 136 -5.59 -20.63 22.62
N ILE A 137 -6.62 -20.10 21.98
CA ILE A 137 -7.14 -18.73 22.19
C ILE A 137 -7.39 -18.47 23.69
N GLU A 138 -8.13 -19.35 24.36
CA GLU A 138 -8.41 -19.17 25.79
C GLU A 138 -7.15 -19.25 26.67
N LYS A 139 -6.18 -20.09 26.32
CA LYS A 139 -4.88 -20.12 27.01
C LYS A 139 -4.07 -18.84 26.78
N MET A 140 -4.04 -18.31 25.55
CA MET A 140 -3.30 -17.08 25.25
C MET A 140 -3.97 -15.82 25.84
N LYS A 141 -5.31 -15.78 25.94
CA LYS A 141 -6.04 -14.74 26.69
C LYS A 141 -5.66 -14.72 28.17
N ASN A 142 -5.62 -15.89 28.81
CA ASN A 142 -5.24 -16.01 30.22
C ASN A 142 -3.75 -15.68 30.43
N LEU A 143 -2.87 -16.14 29.54
CA LEU A 143 -1.44 -15.78 29.54
C LEU A 143 -1.23 -14.27 29.37
N GLY A 144 -2.03 -13.60 28.53
CA GLY A 144 -2.05 -12.15 28.38
C GLY A 144 -2.34 -11.43 29.70
N LEU A 145 -3.41 -11.79 30.40
CA LEU A 145 -3.74 -11.22 31.70
C LEU A 145 -2.67 -11.48 32.76
N ILE A 146 -2.07 -12.67 32.76
CA ILE A 146 -0.95 -13.03 33.64
C ILE A 146 0.30 -12.17 33.35
N LEU A 147 0.61 -11.93 32.07
CA LEU A 147 1.77 -11.14 31.70
C LEU A 147 1.54 -9.64 31.97
N MET A 148 0.33 -9.13 31.74
CA MET A 148 -0.07 -7.77 32.13
C MET A 148 0.05 -7.57 33.66
N GLU A 149 -0.34 -8.56 34.47
CA GLU A 149 -0.13 -8.55 35.93
C GLU A 149 1.36 -8.46 36.26
N ALA A 150 2.21 -9.32 35.68
CA ALA A 150 3.65 -9.32 35.91
C ALA A 150 4.32 -8.01 35.47
N MET A 151 3.89 -7.42 34.35
CA MET A 151 4.39 -6.13 33.86
C MET A 151 3.94 -4.95 34.73
N SER A 152 2.75 -5.01 35.33
CA SER A 152 2.27 -3.98 36.28
C SER A 152 3.16 -3.90 37.54
N VAL A 153 3.59 -5.05 38.05
CA VAL A 153 4.51 -5.16 39.20
C VAL A 153 5.90 -4.63 38.84
N GLY A 154 6.37 -4.88 37.61
CA GLY A 154 7.63 -4.36 37.07
C GLY A 154 7.61 -2.82 36.96
N LEU A 155 6.50 -2.25 36.51
CA LEU A 155 6.27 -0.79 36.48
C LEU A 155 6.10 -0.15 37.87
N GLY A 156 6.06 -0.92 38.96
CA GLY A 156 5.81 -0.38 40.30
C GLY A 156 4.40 0.20 40.47
N MET A 157 3.39 -0.44 39.86
CA MET A 157 2.00 -0.09 40.08
C MET A 157 1.53 -0.45 41.49
N THR A 158 0.64 0.38 42.01
CA THR A 158 -0.24 0.03 43.13
C THR A 158 -1.32 -0.96 42.69
N THR A 159 -1.94 -1.67 43.64
CA THR A 159 -3.09 -2.56 43.37
C THR A 159 -4.25 -1.83 42.68
N GLU A 160 -4.46 -0.54 42.99
CA GLU A 160 -5.51 0.26 42.36
C GLU A 160 -5.19 0.57 40.89
N GLU A 161 -3.96 1.02 40.59
CA GLU A 161 -3.51 1.24 39.21
C GLU A 161 -3.53 -0.04 38.37
N TRP A 162 -3.18 -1.18 38.97
CA TRP A 162 -3.34 -2.48 38.32
C TRP A 162 -4.81 -2.80 38.02
N MET A 163 -5.74 -2.59 38.96
CA MET A 163 -7.17 -2.82 38.70
C MET A 163 -7.73 -1.89 37.61
N GLN A 164 -7.27 -0.63 37.56
CA GLN A 164 -7.63 0.31 36.49
C GLN A 164 -7.11 -0.14 35.12
N LEU A 165 -5.85 -0.58 35.03
CA LEU A 165 -5.26 -1.14 33.80
C LEU A 165 -5.92 -2.46 33.40
N ARG A 166 -6.21 -3.35 34.36
CA ARG A 166 -6.88 -4.63 34.12
C ARG A 166 -8.25 -4.44 33.49
N ALA A 167 -9.02 -3.44 33.93
CA ALA A 167 -10.31 -3.07 33.33
C ALA A 167 -10.22 -2.50 31.89
N GLN A 168 -9.00 -2.31 31.36
CA GLN A 168 -8.76 -1.98 29.94
C GLN A 168 -8.38 -3.22 29.10
N VAL A 169 -8.22 -4.41 29.68
CA VAL A 169 -7.74 -5.63 28.98
C VAL A 169 -8.47 -6.94 29.34
N ASP A 170 -9.36 -6.93 30.33
CA ASP A 170 -10.06 -8.12 30.83
C ASP A 170 -11.16 -8.67 29.92
N ASP A 171 -11.51 -7.94 28.87
CA ASP A 171 -12.38 -8.33 27.76
C ASP A 171 -11.68 -8.10 26.39
N SER A 172 -10.35 -8.32 26.39
CA SER A 172 -9.40 -8.15 25.27
C SER A 172 -10.01 -8.39 23.89
N PHE A 173 -9.91 -7.40 22.99
CA PHE A 173 -10.30 -7.53 21.57
C PHE A 173 -9.24 -8.27 20.76
N TRP A 174 -8.99 -9.52 21.15
CA TRP A 174 -7.91 -10.34 20.64
C TRP A 174 -8.03 -10.62 19.15
N VAL A 175 -6.87 -10.83 18.53
CA VAL A 175 -6.72 -11.30 17.15
C VAL A 175 -5.82 -12.52 17.15
N MET A 176 -6.03 -13.46 16.25
CA MET A 176 -5.11 -14.57 16.02
C MET A 176 -4.98 -14.80 14.52
N ARG A 177 -3.75 -14.85 14.04
CA ARG A 177 -3.46 -15.17 12.64
C ARG A 177 -2.79 -16.54 12.58
N ILE A 178 -3.24 -17.38 11.67
CA ILE A 178 -2.60 -18.65 11.34
C ILE A 178 -1.93 -18.41 9.99
N ILE A 179 -0.61 -18.29 9.95
CA ILE A 179 0.12 -17.78 8.78
C ILE A 179 1.00 -18.88 8.16
N GLY A 180 0.89 -19.04 6.85
CA GLY A 180 1.64 -19.97 6.02
C GLY A 180 2.58 -19.25 5.06
N TYR A 181 3.87 -19.55 5.18
CA TYR A 181 4.94 -19.00 4.34
C TYR A 181 5.48 -20.10 3.40
N PRO A 182 5.11 -20.11 2.11
CA PRO A 182 5.82 -20.91 1.12
C PRO A 182 7.25 -20.35 0.91
N PRO A 183 8.17 -21.15 0.36
CA PRO A 183 9.50 -20.68 -0.02
C PRO A 183 9.44 -19.43 -0.90
N LEU A 184 10.35 -18.47 -0.65
CA LEU A 184 10.43 -17.25 -1.45
C LEU A 184 10.73 -17.56 -2.92
N PRO A 185 9.95 -17.01 -3.89
CA PRO A 185 10.27 -17.09 -5.31
C PRO A 185 11.62 -16.43 -5.66
N ASN A 186 12.29 -16.97 -6.68
CA ASN A 186 13.59 -16.46 -7.16
C ASN A 186 13.54 -15.00 -7.70
N ASP A 187 12.35 -14.45 -7.92
CA ASP A 187 12.09 -13.09 -8.39
C ASP A 187 11.56 -12.16 -7.28
N HIS A 188 11.48 -12.61 -6.03
CA HIS A 188 11.11 -11.76 -4.89
C HIS A 188 12.23 -10.80 -4.48
N ASP A 189 11.86 -9.70 -3.81
CA ASP A 189 12.79 -8.74 -3.19
C ASP A 189 13.46 -9.24 -1.89
N GLY A 190 13.15 -10.47 -1.48
CA GLY A 190 13.75 -11.15 -0.33
C GLY A 190 12.93 -11.09 0.97
N PHE A 191 11.84 -10.33 1.02
CA PHE A 191 10.95 -10.26 2.19
C PHE A 191 9.72 -11.15 2.05
N SER A 192 9.37 -11.86 3.12
CA SER A 192 8.15 -12.66 3.22
C SER A 192 7.02 -11.92 3.94
N CYS A 193 7.38 -11.06 4.89
CA CYS A 193 6.54 -9.99 5.42
C CYS A 193 7.45 -8.79 5.72
N GLY A 194 7.09 -7.61 5.21
CA GLY A 194 7.89 -6.40 5.33
C GLY A 194 8.03 -5.89 6.77
N ALA A 195 9.00 -5.01 7.02
CA ALA A 195 9.30 -4.55 8.37
C ALA A 195 8.25 -3.59 8.97
N HIS A 196 7.69 -3.94 10.13
CA HIS A 196 6.60 -3.23 10.78
C HIS A 196 6.68 -3.27 12.32
N LYS A 197 5.80 -2.49 12.97
CA LYS A 197 5.49 -2.56 14.41
C LYS A 197 4.10 -3.17 14.58
N ASP A 198 3.87 -3.88 15.68
CA ASP A 198 2.51 -4.27 16.08
C ASP A 198 1.74 -3.08 16.64
N TYR A 199 0.48 -2.97 16.27
CA TYR A 199 -0.43 -1.90 16.70
C TYR A 199 -0.97 -2.09 18.13
N GLY A 200 -0.83 -3.31 18.65
CA GLY A 200 -1.55 -3.79 19.82
C GLY A 200 -0.90 -3.52 21.17
N CYS A 201 -1.23 -4.32 22.18
CA CYS A 201 -0.45 -4.37 23.42
C CYS A 201 0.53 -5.55 23.48
N LEU A 202 0.11 -6.81 23.33
CA LEU A 202 0.98 -7.99 23.50
C LEU A 202 0.81 -9.02 22.39
N THR A 203 1.90 -9.41 21.73
CA THR A 203 1.94 -10.49 20.75
C THR A 203 2.57 -11.73 21.37
N PHE A 204 1.94 -12.90 21.17
CA PHE A 204 2.44 -14.24 21.50
C PHE A 204 2.59 -15.06 20.23
N LEU A 205 3.82 -15.17 19.73
CA LEU A 205 4.13 -15.93 18.53
C LEU A 205 4.63 -17.33 18.88
N HIS A 206 3.80 -18.33 18.57
CA HIS A 206 4.30 -19.67 18.29
C HIS A 206 4.75 -19.76 16.83
N ALA A 207 5.92 -20.33 16.58
CA ALA A 207 6.44 -20.55 15.23
C ALA A 207 7.00 -21.98 15.12
N ASP A 208 6.89 -22.57 13.92
CA ASP A 208 7.54 -23.86 13.68
C ASP A 208 9.08 -23.74 13.71
N PRO A 209 9.84 -24.85 13.79
CA PRO A 209 11.31 -24.83 13.94
C PRO A 209 12.13 -24.19 12.80
N THR A 210 11.51 -23.51 11.84
CA THR A 210 12.22 -22.78 10.77
C THR A 210 13.03 -21.61 11.34
N ARG A 211 14.35 -21.75 11.33
CA ARG A 211 15.32 -20.75 11.80
C ARG A 211 15.60 -19.66 10.77
N SER A 212 16.14 -18.54 11.25
CA SER A 212 16.61 -17.38 10.48
C SER A 212 15.53 -16.71 9.61
N ALA A 213 14.26 -16.86 10.01
CA ALA A 213 13.10 -16.29 9.33
C ALA A 213 12.61 -15.00 9.98
N LEU A 214 12.27 -15.01 11.28
CA LEU A 214 11.89 -13.79 12.01
C LEU A 214 13.15 -12.98 12.35
N GLN A 215 13.14 -11.69 12.03
CA GLN A 215 14.17 -10.74 12.44
C GLN A 215 13.58 -9.59 13.26
N VAL A 216 14.34 -9.12 14.23
CA VAL A 216 14.00 -8.04 15.17
C VAL A 216 15.09 -6.97 15.11
N PHE A 217 14.71 -5.69 15.06
CA PHE A 217 15.63 -4.57 15.01
C PHE A 217 15.96 -4.04 16.40
N LEU A 218 17.21 -4.22 16.85
CA LEU A 218 17.69 -3.66 18.11
C LEU A 218 18.39 -2.33 17.85
N ARG A 219 17.87 -1.26 18.46
CA ARG A 219 18.47 0.08 18.40
C ARG A 219 19.84 0.07 19.10
N GLN A 220 20.87 0.58 18.42
CA GLN A 220 22.23 0.58 18.95
C GLN A 220 23.01 1.76 18.37
N SER A 221 23.17 2.83 19.16
CA SER A 221 23.88 4.05 18.75
C SER A 221 25.33 3.81 18.36
N GLY A 222 25.82 4.55 17.37
CA GLY A 222 27.16 4.37 16.78
C GLY A 222 27.26 3.16 15.85
N THR A 223 26.15 2.51 15.51
CA THR A 223 26.10 1.35 14.62
C THR A 223 25.32 1.70 13.35
N SER A 224 26.03 1.81 12.22
CA SER A 224 25.40 1.79 10.91
C SER A 224 24.59 0.51 10.75
N VAL A 225 23.38 0.58 10.18
CA VAL A 225 22.51 -0.58 9.97
C VAL A 225 23.29 -1.69 9.27
N SER A 226 23.49 -2.80 9.99
CA SER A 226 24.32 -3.90 9.50
C SER A 226 23.54 -4.75 8.51
N ASP A 227 23.79 -4.57 7.21
CA ASP A 227 23.09 -5.23 6.11
C ASP A 227 23.25 -6.76 6.13
N LEU A 228 22.36 -7.45 6.84
CA LEU A 228 22.28 -8.90 6.82
C LEU A 228 21.71 -9.42 5.49
N ASN A 229 22.63 -9.85 4.62
CA ASN A 229 22.39 -10.72 3.47
C ASN A 229 21.64 -10.09 2.28
N GLY A 230 22.06 -8.88 1.86
CA GLY A 230 21.73 -8.32 0.55
C GLY A 230 20.26 -7.99 0.32
N LEU A 231 19.53 -7.71 1.39
CA LEU A 231 18.14 -7.24 1.36
C LEU A 231 18.13 -5.71 1.26
N PRO A 232 17.18 -5.09 0.54
CA PRO A 232 17.09 -3.63 0.50
C PRO A 232 16.68 -3.08 1.88
N ALA A 233 17.16 -1.88 2.22
CA ALA A 233 16.79 -1.20 3.45
C ALA A 233 15.29 -0.84 3.45
N GLU A 234 14.60 -1.14 4.55
CA GLU A 234 13.17 -0.86 4.74
C GLU A 234 12.90 0.34 5.67
N HIS A 235 13.95 0.92 6.25
CA HIS A 235 13.86 1.94 7.30
C HIS A 235 14.83 3.10 7.05
N GLY A 236 14.50 4.27 7.62
CA GLY A 236 15.27 5.50 7.53
C GLY A 236 16.43 5.58 8.54
N THR A 237 16.64 6.76 9.12
CA THR A 237 17.86 7.15 9.85
C THR A 237 17.98 6.61 11.28
N GLU A 238 17.41 5.44 11.61
CA GLU A 238 17.60 4.83 12.94
C GLU A 238 18.85 3.93 12.98
N GLU A 239 19.72 4.16 13.96
CA GLU A 239 20.92 3.34 14.18
C GLU A 239 20.59 2.06 14.98
N GLY A 240 21.05 0.90 14.48
CA GLY A 240 20.75 -0.39 15.09
C GLY A 240 21.14 -1.59 14.24
N ILE A 241 20.82 -2.78 14.73
CA ILE A 241 21.15 -4.06 14.10
C ILE A 241 19.92 -4.96 13.99
N TRP A 242 19.83 -5.71 12.90
CA TRP A 242 18.86 -6.80 12.77
C TRP A 242 19.43 -8.07 13.41
N ILE A 243 18.67 -8.72 14.30
CA ILE A 243 19.00 -10.05 14.85
C ILE A 243 17.91 -11.07 14.50
N ASN A 244 18.28 -12.34 14.40
CA ASN A 244 17.31 -13.42 14.18
C ASN A 244 16.67 -13.84 15.51
N ALA A 245 15.35 -13.84 15.58
CA ALA A 245 14.58 -14.43 16.68
C ALA A 245 14.21 -15.87 16.32
N ASP A 246 15.19 -16.76 16.37
CA ASP A 246 15.02 -18.20 16.08
C ASP A 246 14.05 -18.84 17.10
N PRO A 247 13.21 -19.82 16.68
CA PRO A 247 12.36 -20.58 17.60
C PRO A 247 13.16 -21.26 18.72
N VAL A 248 12.66 -21.20 19.95
CA VAL A 248 13.23 -21.86 21.14
C VAL A 248 12.20 -22.86 21.68
N PRO A 249 12.58 -24.12 21.95
CA PRO A 249 11.65 -25.11 22.51
C PRO A 249 10.94 -24.63 23.78
N ASN A 250 9.66 -24.96 23.92
CA ASN A 250 8.77 -24.59 25.03
C ASN A 250 8.59 -23.08 25.25
N CYS A 251 9.10 -22.22 24.36
CA CYS A 251 8.94 -20.78 24.45
C CYS A 251 8.05 -20.24 23.31
N VAL A 252 7.26 -19.20 23.60
CA VAL A 252 6.78 -18.28 22.55
C VAL A 252 7.75 -17.10 22.42
N VAL A 253 7.85 -16.53 21.22
CA VAL A 253 8.40 -15.18 21.08
C VAL A 253 7.30 -14.21 21.50
N CYS A 254 7.62 -13.27 22.37
CA CYS A 254 6.69 -12.24 22.83
C CYS A 254 7.26 -10.85 22.54
N ASN A 255 6.39 -9.92 22.17
CA ASN A 255 6.73 -8.52 21.98
C ASN A 255 5.57 -7.60 22.35
N ILE A 256 5.92 -6.34 22.57
CA ILE A 256 4.97 -5.27 22.86
C ILE A 256 4.60 -4.51 21.57
N GLY A 257 3.36 -4.02 21.51
CA GLY A 257 2.85 -3.16 20.44
C GLY A 257 2.73 -1.68 20.84
N GLU A 258 2.26 -0.85 19.91
CA GLU A 258 2.12 0.61 20.05
C GLU A 258 1.27 1.03 21.27
N MET A 259 0.35 0.20 21.77
CA MET A 259 -0.45 0.52 22.96
C MET A 259 0.39 0.57 24.24
N TRP A 260 1.42 -0.28 24.39
CA TRP A 260 2.37 -0.18 25.50
C TRP A 260 3.29 1.04 25.36
N GLU A 261 3.60 1.48 24.15
CA GLU A 261 4.38 2.71 23.89
C GLU A 261 3.58 3.96 24.30
N ILE A 262 2.25 3.99 24.06
CA ILE A 262 1.34 5.05 24.58
C ILE A 262 1.17 4.93 26.10
N TRP A 263 0.79 3.76 26.62
CA TRP A 263 0.57 3.53 28.05
C TRP A 263 1.80 3.86 28.90
N THR A 264 3.02 3.58 28.42
CA THR A 264 4.24 3.91 29.15
C THR A 264 4.89 5.24 28.76
N ASN A 265 4.25 6.02 27.88
CA ASN A 265 4.75 7.30 27.35
C ASN A 265 6.20 7.18 26.81
N GLY A 266 6.45 6.15 26.00
CA GLY A 266 7.74 5.89 25.36
C GLY A 266 8.82 5.27 26.25
N LEU A 267 8.54 4.92 27.51
CA LEU A 267 9.48 4.18 28.36
C LEU A 267 9.70 2.74 27.85
N TYR A 268 8.60 2.05 27.51
CA TYR A 268 8.63 0.85 26.69
C TYR A 268 8.41 1.26 25.22
N LYS A 269 9.06 0.57 24.27
CA LYS A 269 9.01 0.94 22.84
C LYS A 269 8.61 -0.28 22.00
N SER A 270 7.57 -0.13 21.18
CA SER A 270 7.22 -1.13 20.17
C SER A 270 8.33 -1.20 19.14
N THR A 271 8.76 -2.42 18.83
CA THR A 271 10.02 -2.68 18.12
C THR A 271 9.76 -3.21 16.71
N LEU A 272 10.57 -2.74 15.76
CA LEU A 272 10.47 -3.10 14.35
C LEU A 272 10.89 -4.56 14.14
N HIS A 273 10.06 -5.32 13.44
CA HIS A 273 10.30 -6.73 13.14
C HIS A 273 9.82 -7.11 11.73
N ARG A 274 10.38 -8.18 11.16
CA ARG A 274 10.11 -8.61 9.77
C ARG A 274 10.33 -10.10 9.56
N VAL A 275 9.82 -10.66 8.45
CA VAL A 275 10.00 -12.08 8.12
C VAL A 275 10.72 -12.27 6.78
N VAL A 276 11.79 -13.07 6.79
CA VAL A 276 12.73 -13.33 5.70
C VAL A 276 12.88 -14.85 5.51
N HIS A 277 11.85 -15.53 4.99
CA HIS A 277 11.85 -16.99 4.86
C HIS A 277 12.65 -17.49 3.66
N LYS A 278 13.96 -17.69 3.87
CA LYS A 278 14.90 -18.23 2.85
C LYS A 278 14.96 -19.77 2.82
N GLY A 279 14.07 -20.47 3.55
CA GLY A 279 14.01 -21.93 3.59
C GLY A 279 13.21 -22.55 2.42
N SER A 280 13.53 -23.79 2.05
CA SER A 280 12.79 -24.56 1.03
C SER A 280 11.58 -25.33 1.58
N ASN A 281 11.33 -25.28 2.89
CA ASN A 281 10.14 -25.84 3.52
C ASN A 281 8.97 -24.84 3.51
N TYR A 282 7.76 -25.33 3.74
CA TYR A 282 6.63 -24.47 4.09
C TYR A 282 6.70 -24.17 5.59
N ARG A 283 6.83 -22.89 5.96
CA ARG A 283 6.94 -22.42 7.36
C ARG A 283 5.56 -21.99 7.87
N VAL A 284 5.21 -22.39 9.09
CA VAL A 284 4.00 -21.94 9.78
C VAL A 284 4.34 -21.00 10.94
N SER A 285 3.45 -20.05 11.21
CA SER A 285 3.46 -19.17 12.38
C SER A 285 2.05 -18.91 12.87
N ILE A 286 1.89 -18.82 14.20
CA ILE A 286 0.62 -18.62 14.86
C ILE A 286 0.80 -17.49 15.90
N PRO A 287 0.89 -16.21 15.46
CA PRO A 287 0.80 -15.08 16.35
C PRO A 287 -0.63 -14.91 16.88
N PHE A 288 -0.74 -14.91 18.21
CA PHE A 288 -1.91 -14.45 18.94
C PHE A 288 -1.63 -13.05 19.49
N PHE A 289 -2.50 -12.10 19.19
CA PHE A 289 -2.45 -10.72 19.66
C PHE A 289 -3.44 -10.60 20.82
N PHE A 290 -2.91 -10.47 22.03
CA PHE A 290 -3.66 -10.06 23.20
C PHE A 290 -3.72 -8.52 23.20
N GLU A 291 -4.92 -7.97 23.35
CA GLU A 291 -5.22 -6.59 22.99
C GLU A 291 -6.03 -5.87 24.07
N PRO A 292 -6.08 -4.53 24.05
CA PRO A 292 -7.04 -3.80 24.86
C PRO A 292 -8.49 -4.21 24.56
N ASN A 293 -9.39 -3.95 25.51
CA ASN A 293 -10.83 -3.96 25.30
C ASN A 293 -11.15 -2.98 24.14
N PHE A 294 -12.12 -3.26 23.27
CA PHE A 294 -12.35 -2.42 22.08
C PHE A 294 -12.66 -0.94 22.42
N THR A 295 -13.26 -0.70 23.58
CA THR A 295 -13.57 0.63 24.13
C THR A 295 -12.51 1.18 25.10
N ALA A 296 -11.36 0.50 25.25
CA ALA A 296 -10.31 0.90 26.19
C ALA A 296 -9.75 2.30 25.87
N ASN A 297 -9.56 3.11 26.91
CA ASN A 297 -8.90 4.40 26.84
C ASN A 297 -7.41 4.23 27.16
N VAL A 298 -6.58 4.15 26.11
CA VAL A 298 -5.14 3.95 26.21
C VAL A 298 -4.47 5.32 26.39
N ALA A 299 -4.05 5.62 27.62
CA ALA A 299 -3.47 6.90 28.03
C ALA A 299 -2.24 6.70 28.94
N PRO A 300 -1.27 7.62 28.98
CA PRO A 300 -0.09 7.53 29.84
C PRO A 300 -0.38 7.16 31.30
N LEU A 301 0.19 6.03 31.74
CA LEU A 301 -0.04 5.44 33.06
C LEU A 301 0.76 6.20 34.14
N PRO A 302 0.16 6.56 35.29
CA PRO A 302 0.86 7.31 36.34
C PRO A 302 2.13 6.62 36.84
N ALA A 303 2.17 5.29 36.90
CA ALA A 303 3.36 4.53 37.24
C ALA A 303 4.54 4.74 36.27
N ALA A 304 4.30 4.73 34.96
CA ALA A 304 5.34 4.99 33.96
C ALA A 304 5.80 6.45 33.98
N LEU A 305 4.88 7.39 34.20
CA LEU A 305 5.22 8.81 34.38
C LEU A 305 6.12 9.03 35.61
N ARG A 306 5.83 8.35 36.75
CA ARG A 306 6.72 8.37 37.94
C ARG A 306 8.14 7.88 37.61
N LEU A 307 8.26 6.79 36.84
CA LEU A 307 9.56 6.23 36.46
C LEU A 307 10.34 7.19 35.55
N LEU A 308 9.72 7.74 34.50
CA LEU A 308 10.35 8.73 33.61
C LEU A 308 10.83 9.97 34.39
N SER A 309 9.97 10.53 35.25
CA SER A 309 10.33 11.66 36.13
C SER A 309 11.51 11.34 37.05
N SER A 310 11.58 10.13 37.60
CA SER A 310 12.69 9.71 38.50
C SER A 310 14.03 9.54 37.79
N GLN A 311 14.02 9.33 36.46
CA GLN A 311 15.22 9.18 35.64
C GLN A 311 15.76 10.53 35.11
N GLY A 312 15.04 11.64 35.33
CA GLY A 312 15.37 12.93 34.73
C GLY A 312 15.06 13.03 33.23
N ASN A 313 14.27 12.10 32.69
CA ASN A 313 13.87 12.08 31.29
C ASN A 313 12.59 12.90 31.09
N GLU A 314 12.72 14.08 30.48
CA GLU A 314 11.58 14.83 29.90
C GLU A 314 10.82 13.94 28.87
N PRO A 315 9.50 14.09 28.69
CA PRO A 315 8.69 13.16 27.92
C PRO A 315 9.00 13.21 26.40
N THR A 316 9.69 12.20 25.90
CA THR A 316 10.11 12.12 24.49
C THR A 316 9.05 11.48 23.59
N SER A 317 8.08 12.28 23.13
CA SER A 317 7.69 12.21 21.71
C SER A 317 8.75 12.93 20.86
N ASN A 318 8.71 12.78 19.52
CA ASN A 318 9.58 13.53 18.61
C ASN A 318 9.41 15.06 18.68
N ASP A 319 8.35 15.54 19.33
CA ASP A 319 7.97 16.94 19.49
C ASP A 319 7.84 17.38 20.97
N GLY A 320 8.40 16.61 21.90
CA GLY A 320 8.54 16.95 23.33
C GLY A 320 7.22 17.00 24.11
N LYS A 321 6.26 16.14 23.78
CA LYS A 321 4.93 16.09 24.43
C LYS A 321 4.62 14.69 24.96
N ALA A 322 3.70 14.62 25.91
CA ALA A 322 3.12 13.35 26.33
C ALA A 322 2.29 12.72 25.18
N HIS A 323 2.31 11.39 25.10
CA HIS A 323 1.49 10.64 24.15
C HIS A 323 0.01 10.93 24.41
N GLN A 324 -0.72 11.25 23.34
CA GLN A 324 -2.13 11.60 23.45
C GLN A 324 -2.99 10.34 23.69
N PRO A 325 -4.01 10.40 24.55
CA PRO A 325 -4.95 9.29 24.76
C PRO A 325 -5.63 8.84 23.46
N VAL A 326 -5.85 7.54 23.31
CA VAL A 326 -6.60 6.96 22.20
C VAL A 326 -7.60 5.92 22.68
N VAL A 327 -8.79 5.88 22.06
CA VAL A 327 -9.69 4.72 22.17
C VAL A 327 -9.17 3.62 21.25
N TYR A 328 -8.97 2.41 21.77
CA TYR A 328 -8.32 1.34 21.01
C TYR A 328 -9.08 0.95 19.74
N GLY A 329 -10.40 0.79 19.79
CA GLY A 329 -11.22 0.45 18.62
C GLY A 329 -11.15 1.48 17.49
N ASP A 330 -11.22 2.78 17.83
CA ASP A 330 -11.07 3.87 16.87
C ASP A 330 -9.66 3.90 16.24
N PHE A 331 -8.63 3.50 17.00
CA PHE A 331 -7.26 3.38 16.52
C PHE A 331 -7.08 2.17 15.60
N LEU A 332 -7.60 1.01 15.99
CA LEU A 332 -7.57 -0.21 15.19
C LEU A 332 -8.31 -0.04 13.86
N LEU A 333 -9.51 0.56 13.86
CA LEU A 333 -10.27 0.84 12.64
C LEU A 333 -9.51 1.75 11.66
N ARG A 334 -8.78 2.76 12.16
CA ARG A 334 -7.92 3.62 11.34
C ARG A 334 -6.76 2.85 10.68
N LYS A 335 -6.12 1.94 11.41
CA LYS A 335 -5.00 1.10 10.92
C LYS A 335 -5.47 -0.02 9.96
N VAL A 336 -6.63 -0.63 10.23
CA VAL A 336 -7.24 -1.63 9.35
C VAL A 336 -7.63 -0.99 8.00
N GLY A 337 -8.18 0.22 8.02
CA GLY A 337 -8.54 0.98 6.81
C GLY A 337 -7.37 1.34 5.89
N SER A 338 -6.11 1.34 6.36
CA SER A 338 -4.93 1.52 5.50
C SER A 338 -4.39 0.21 4.90
N ASN A 339 -4.63 -0.93 5.54
CA ASN A 339 -3.93 -2.18 5.22
C ASN A 339 -4.67 -3.06 4.20
N PHE A 340 -6.02 -2.99 4.18
CA PHE A 340 -6.87 -3.81 3.30
C PHE A 340 -7.33 -3.05 2.03
N ALA A 341 -6.44 -2.23 1.47
CA ALA A 341 -6.75 -1.21 0.47
C ALA A 341 -7.06 -1.76 -0.94
N THR A 342 -8.27 -2.28 -1.15
CA THR A 342 -8.83 -2.52 -2.50
C THR A 342 -10.08 -1.68 -2.77
N GLY A 343 -9.90 -0.54 -3.45
CA GLY A 343 -10.86 0.10 -4.36
C GLY A 343 -12.16 0.73 -3.81
N THR A 344 -12.73 0.24 -2.72
CA THR A 344 -14.17 0.47 -2.38
C THR A 344 -14.39 1.07 -0.99
N GLN A 345 -13.35 1.23 -0.18
CA GLN A 345 -13.47 1.47 1.27
C GLN A 345 -13.58 2.95 1.73
N LEU A 346 -13.83 3.92 0.83
CA LEU A 346 -14.06 5.32 1.25
C LEU A 346 -15.24 5.44 2.24
N PHE A 347 -16.22 4.54 2.13
CA PHE A 347 -17.38 4.45 3.03
C PHE A 347 -17.06 4.06 4.49
N ALA A 348 -15.87 3.56 4.80
CA ALA A 348 -15.52 3.10 6.15
C ALA A 348 -15.16 4.24 7.14
N ARG A 349 -15.00 5.48 6.65
CA ARG A 349 -14.43 6.59 7.45
C ARG A 349 -15.44 7.32 8.35
N ILE A 350 -16.75 7.06 8.24
CA ILE A 350 -17.81 7.72 9.03
C ILE A 350 -18.84 6.68 9.49
N HIS A 351 -18.50 5.88 10.51
CA HIS A 351 -19.41 4.90 11.13
C HIS A 351 -19.24 4.84 12.65
N ILE A 352 -19.53 5.96 13.31
CA ILE A 352 -19.74 6.02 14.76
C ILE A 352 -21.18 6.54 15.02
N SER A 353 -21.99 5.71 15.68
CA SER A 353 -23.28 6.06 16.31
C SER A 353 -24.41 6.65 15.43
N VAL A 354 -25.01 5.81 14.57
CA VAL A 354 -26.43 5.97 14.18
C VAL A 354 -27.15 4.62 14.33
N ARG A 355 -28.26 4.60 15.09
CA ARG A 355 -29.26 3.50 15.02
C ARG A 355 -29.99 3.65 13.69
N THR A 356 -30.11 2.60 12.88
CA THR A 356 -30.80 2.63 11.58
C THR A 356 -32.17 3.32 11.69
N MET A 357 -32.24 4.58 11.23
CA MET A 357 -33.44 5.39 11.30
C MET A 357 -34.34 5.12 10.09
N SER A 358 -35.63 5.43 10.20
CA SER A 358 -36.47 5.47 9.00
C SER A 358 -36.13 6.70 8.14
N TYR A 359 -36.57 6.69 6.89
CA TYR A 359 -36.46 7.85 6.00
C TYR A 359 -37.08 9.11 6.62
N GLU A 360 -38.29 8.98 7.19
CA GLU A 360 -39.03 10.08 7.80
C GLU A 360 -38.30 10.65 9.03
N SER A 361 -37.71 9.75 9.84
CA SER A 361 -36.88 10.13 10.99
C SER A 361 -35.61 10.86 10.57
N SER A 362 -34.98 10.43 9.47
CA SER A 362 -33.76 11.06 8.92
C SER A 362 -34.07 12.44 8.35
N VAL A 363 -35.13 12.56 7.55
CA VAL A 363 -35.67 13.85 7.08
C VAL A 363 -36.08 14.76 8.25
N SER A 364 -36.54 14.21 9.38
CA SER A 364 -36.89 15.03 10.55
C SER A 364 -35.69 15.70 11.24
N ARG A 365 -34.47 15.19 11.04
CA ARG A 365 -33.22 15.75 11.58
C ARG A 365 -32.65 16.89 10.73
N LEU A 366 -33.11 17.07 9.48
CA LEU A 366 -32.66 18.15 8.60
C LEU A 366 -33.00 19.53 9.20
N PRO A 367 -32.15 20.57 9.00
CA PRO A 367 -32.49 21.96 9.30
C PRO A 367 -33.82 22.35 8.65
N SER A 368 -34.65 23.17 9.33
CA SER A 368 -36.06 23.40 8.94
C SER A 368 -36.26 23.72 7.46
N GLN A 369 -35.57 24.74 6.93
CA GLN A 369 -35.66 25.12 5.52
C GLN A 369 -35.26 23.99 4.57
N LEU A 370 -34.26 23.18 4.94
CA LEU A 370 -33.78 22.05 4.13
C LEU A 370 -34.74 20.86 4.18
N LYS A 371 -35.34 20.60 5.34
CA LYS A 371 -36.43 19.64 5.51
C LYS A 371 -37.63 20.02 4.64
N ASP A 372 -38.04 21.29 4.71
CA ASP A 372 -39.17 21.81 3.96
C ASP A 372 -38.89 21.75 2.44
N LEU A 373 -37.65 21.98 2.00
CA LEU A 373 -37.24 21.82 0.60
C LEU A 373 -37.41 20.37 0.10
N VAL A 374 -36.93 19.39 0.89
CA VAL A 374 -37.05 17.96 0.55
C VAL A 374 -38.51 17.51 0.50
N VAL A 375 -39.34 17.95 1.46
CA VAL A 375 -40.77 17.62 1.53
C VAL A 375 -41.55 18.29 0.40
N ASN A 376 -41.34 19.59 0.16
CA ASN A 376 -42.07 20.36 -0.86
C ASN A 376 -41.71 19.93 -2.29
N ALA A 377 -40.54 19.32 -2.51
CA ALA A 377 -40.15 18.82 -3.83
C ALA A 377 -40.95 17.58 -4.27
N GLN A 378 -41.59 16.85 -3.34
CA GLN A 378 -42.45 15.68 -3.63
C GLN A 378 -41.76 14.62 -4.54
N VAL A 379 -40.45 14.46 -4.38
CA VAL A 379 -39.64 13.49 -5.13
C VAL A 379 -39.79 12.10 -4.52
N ASP A 380 -39.86 11.06 -5.35
CA ASP A 380 -39.79 9.66 -4.91
C ASP A 380 -38.59 9.45 -3.98
N VAL A 381 -38.80 8.82 -2.83
CA VAL A 381 -37.70 8.45 -1.92
C VAL A 381 -36.70 7.61 -2.70
N ALA A 382 -37.17 6.48 -3.26
CA ALA A 382 -36.40 5.57 -4.10
C ALA A 382 -37.29 4.44 -4.65
N LYS A 383 -36.87 3.84 -5.77
CA LYS A 383 -37.61 2.79 -6.50
C LYS A 383 -37.25 1.38 -6.04
N THR A 384 -36.03 1.16 -5.55
CA THR A 384 -35.61 -0.12 -4.94
C THR A 384 -35.30 0.07 -3.46
N ASP A 385 -35.37 -1.00 -2.66
CA ASP A 385 -35.04 -0.92 -1.23
C ASP A 385 -33.55 -0.67 -0.97
N ALA A 386 -32.67 -1.02 -1.92
CA ALA A 386 -31.26 -0.65 -1.90
C ALA A 386 -31.09 0.87 -2.12
N ASP A 387 -31.75 1.45 -3.13
CA ASP A 387 -31.76 2.90 -3.32
C ASP A 387 -32.32 3.62 -2.07
N LYS A 388 -33.38 3.09 -1.41
CA LYS A 388 -33.95 3.69 -0.18
C LYS A 388 -32.95 3.72 0.98
N ALA A 389 -32.16 2.67 1.15
CA ALA A 389 -31.13 2.61 2.18
C ALA A 389 -30.01 3.63 1.92
N GLU A 390 -29.52 3.74 0.69
CA GLU A 390 -28.50 4.73 0.32
C GLU A 390 -29.06 6.17 0.41
N VAL A 391 -30.31 6.42 0.00
CA VAL A 391 -30.98 7.72 0.15
C VAL A 391 -31.12 8.14 1.61
N THR A 392 -31.50 7.21 2.49
CA THR A 392 -31.60 7.48 3.94
C THR A 392 -30.23 7.88 4.51
N LYS A 393 -29.18 7.13 4.17
CA LYS A 393 -27.79 7.42 4.57
C LYS A 393 -27.31 8.80 4.10
N TRP A 394 -27.58 9.19 2.85
CA TRP A 394 -27.21 10.53 2.36
C TRP A 394 -27.94 11.65 3.11
N ILE A 395 -29.21 11.44 3.50
CA ILE A 395 -29.98 12.42 4.27
C ILE A 395 -29.46 12.54 5.71
N GLU A 396 -29.03 11.44 6.34
CA GLU A 396 -28.34 11.47 7.64
C GLU A 396 -27.02 12.27 7.57
N MET A 397 -26.18 11.98 6.57
CA MET A 397 -24.91 12.70 6.34
C MET A 397 -25.11 14.20 6.04
N VAL A 398 -26.22 14.57 5.39
CA VAL A 398 -26.62 15.98 5.20
C VAL A 398 -27.07 16.62 6.52
N ALA A 399 -27.89 15.92 7.32
CA ALA A 399 -28.37 16.43 8.60
C ALA A 399 -27.25 16.66 9.62
N GLU A 400 -26.14 15.94 9.49
CA GLU A 400 -24.94 16.07 10.34
C GLU A 400 -23.94 17.13 9.84
N GLY A 401 -24.14 17.69 8.64
CA GLY A 401 -23.31 18.77 8.09
C GLY A 401 -21.90 18.35 7.64
N GLU A 402 -21.62 17.06 7.56
CA GLU A 402 -20.29 16.54 7.20
C GLU A 402 -19.91 16.86 5.74
N ILE A 403 -20.88 16.83 4.82
CA ILE A 403 -20.65 16.91 3.37
C ILE A 403 -20.18 18.30 2.91
N VAL A 404 -20.50 19.37 3.64
CA VAL A 404 -20.16 20.76 3.27
C VAL A 404 -18.74 21.18 3.69
N LYS A 405 -17.96 20.28 4.28
CA LYS A 405 -16.57 20.54 4.68
C LYS A 405 -15.64 20.52 3.46
N PRO A 406 -14.59 21.38 3.38
CA PRO A 406 -13.76 21.50 2.18
C PRO A 406 -13.15 20.19 1.65
N ALA A 407 -12.74 19.28 2.54
CA ALA A 407 -12.23 17.96 2.14
C ALA A 407 -13.33 17.07 1.53
N ALA A 408 -14.54 17.08 2.10
CA ALA A 408 -15.68 16.31 1.62
C ALA A 408 -16.18 16.80 0.26
N LEU A 409 -16.04 18.10 -0.05
CA LEU A 409 -16.35 18.64 -1.38
C LEU A 409 -15.42 18.06 -2.47
N GLN A 410 -14.13 17.85 -2.18
CA GLN A 410 -13.20 17.25 -3.16
C GLN A 410 -13.48 15.76 -3.41
N ASP A 411 -13.85 15.02 -2.35
CA ASP A 411 -14.31 13.62 -2.46
C ASP A 411 -15.65 13.53 -3.21
N LEU A 412 -16.55 14.51 -3.04
CA LEU A 412 -17.86 14.56 -3.69
C LEU A 412 -17.77 14.96 -5.17
N GLU A 413 -16.91 15.92 -5.54
CA GLU A 413 -16.54 16.21 -6.94
C GLU A 413 -16.14 14.92 -7.66
N THR A 414 -15.22 14.16 -7.07
CA THR A 414 -14.71 12.90 -7.63
C THR A 414 -15.81 11.86 -7.82
N GLN A 415 -16.72 11.73 -6.84
CA GLN A 415 -17.87 10.80 -6.93
C GLN A 415 -18.92 11.23 -7.97
N LEU A 416 -19.04 12.53 -8.25
CA LEU A 416 -20.00 13.09 -9.21
C LEU A 416 -19.49 13.10 -10.66
N ILE A 417 -18.22 12.78 -10.93
CA ILE A 417 -17.71 12.61 -12.30
C ILE A 417 -18.54 11.57 -13.09
N PRO A 418 -18.76 10.33 -12.60
CA PRO A 418 -19.59 9.33 -13.29
C PRO A 418 -21.10 9.37 -12.96
N ARG A 419 -21.57 10.21 -12.02
CA ARG A 419 -22.94 10.15 -11.49
C ARG A 419 -23.79 11.38 -11.86
N THR A 420 -24.93 11.16 -12.52
CA THR A 420 -25.91 12.23 -12.81
C THR A 420 -26.71 12.65 -11.57
N TYR A 421 -27.07 11.67 -10.74
CA TYR A 421 -27.75 11.82 -9.45
C TYR A 421 -26.93 11.07 -8.39
N ILE A 422 -27.02 11.47 -7.12
CA ILE A 422 -26.05 11.02 -6.11
C ILE A 422 -26.19 9.54 -5.75
N VAL A 423 -27.41 8.98 -5.72
CA VAL A 423 -27.65 7.55 -5.45
C VAL A 423 -27.79 6.72 -6.71
N SER A 424 -28.69 7.13 -7.61
CA SER A 424 -29.22 6.26 -8.67
C SER A 424 -29.14 6.90 -10.06
N ASN A 425 -29.86 6.35 -11.05
CA ASN A 425 -29.95 6.96 -12.39
C ASN A 425 -31.19 7.87 -12.58
N TYR A 426 -31.92 8.15 -11.50
CA TYR A 426 -33.07 9.07 -11.44
C TYR A 426 -32.97 9.94 -10.17
N LEU A 427 -33.70 11.07 -10.16
CA LEU A 427 -33.75 12.00 -9.03
C LEU A 427 -34.37 11.35 -7.78
N THR A 428 -33.71 11.48 -6.63
CA THR A 428 -34.16 10.97 -5.32
C THR A 428 -34.28 12.11 -4.30
N ALA A 429 -34.87 11.83 -3.14
CA ALA A 429 -34.90 12.76 -2.01
C ALA A 429 -33.49 13.16 -1.51
N ALA A 430 -32.49 12.28 -1.63
CA ALA A 430 -31.10 12.57 -1.27
C ALA A 430 -30.48 13.65 -2.17
N ASP A 431 -30.85 13.69 -3.46
CA ASP A 431 -30.35 14.72 -4.37
C ASP A 431 -30.80 16.12 -3.94
N VAL A 432 -32.07 16.24 -3.52
CA VAL A 432 -32.69 17.49 -3.06
C VAL A 432 -32.06 17.94 -1.72
N ALA A 433 -31.84 17.00 -0.80
CA ALA A 433 -31.17 17.27 0.47
C ALA A 433 -29.72 17.77 0.24
N LEU A 434 -28.97 17.11 -0.65
CA LEU A 434 -27.60 17.48 -0.97
C LEU A 434 -27.52 18.84 -1.70
N TYR A 435 -28.43 19.12 -2.66
CA TYR A 435 -28.52 20.43 -3.30
C TYR A 435 -28.73 21.56 -2.29
N GLY A 436 -29.72 21.43 -1.41
CA GLY A 436 -29.99 22.47 -0.41
C GLY A 436 -28.89 22.59 0.65
N ALA A 437 -28.15 21.52 0.96
CA ALA A 437 -26.97 21.57 1.81
C ALA A 437 -25.79 22.32 1.16
N LEU A 438 -25.57 22.13 -0.14
CA LEU A 438 -24.53 22.81 -0.91
C LEU A 438 -24.88 24.29 -1.19
N HIS A 439 -26.16 24.66 -1.17
CA HIS A 439 -26.64 25.98 -1.59
C HIS A 439 -25.98 27.17 -0.87
N PRO A 440 -25.78 27.18 0.46
CA PRO A 440 -25.07 28.26 1.15
C PRO A 440 -23.62 28.46 0.70
N VAL A 441 -22.98 27.42 0.13
CA VAL A 441 -21.64 27.52 -0.46
C VAL A 441 -21.75 27.99 -1.91
N PHE A 442 -22.54 27.28 -2.73
CA PHE A 442 -22.61 27.50 -4.18
C PHE A 442 -23.21 28.85 -4.57
N SER A 443 -24.10 29.43 -3.76
CA SER A 443 -24.63 30.79 -3.95
C SER A 443 -23.59 31.90 -3.74
N GLN A 444 -22.42 31.60 -3.18
CA GLN A 444 -21.34 32.57 -2.93
C GLN A 444 -20.13 32.40 -3.88
N LEU A 445 -20.03 31.28 -4.60
CA LEU A 445 -18.87 30.96 -5.43
C LEU A 445 -18.72 31.92 -6.62
N GLN A 446 -17.48 32.36 -6.85
CA GLN A 446 -17.08 33.15 -8.01
C GLN A 446 -16.62 32.22 -9.16
N PRO A 447 -16.61 32.68 -10.43
CA PRO A 447 -16.38 31.82 -11.58
C PRO A 447 -15.17 30.88 -11.47
N PRO A 448 -13.97 31.32 -11.07
CA PRO A 448 -12.82 30.43 -10.95
C PRO A 448 -13.01 29.25 -9.97
N GLN A 449 -13.89 29.40 -8.97
CA GLN A 449 -14.12 28.40 -7.91
C GLN A 449 -15.12 27.32 -8.33
N TYR A 450 -16.19 27.69 -9.06
CA TYR A 450 -17.12 26.72 -9.64
C TYR A 450 -16.57 26.12 -10.95
N HIS A 451 -15.71 26.85 -11.68
CA HIS A 451 -14.93 26.28 -12.79
C HIS A 451 -13.93 25.21 -12.32
N SER A 452 -13.39 25.29 -11.09
CA SER A 452 -12.49 24.26 -10.53
C SER A 452 -13.21 23.04 -9.94
N THR A 453 -14.55 23.05 -9.87
CA THR A 453 -15.38 21.93 -9.39
C THR A 453 -16.50 21.61 -10.40
N PRO A 454 -16.13 21.19 -11.63
CA PRO A 454 -17.08 21.07 -12.74
C PRO A 454 -18.15 19.99 -12.56
N ALA A 455 -17.86 18.88 -11.86
CA ALA A 455 -18.83 17.80 -11.65
C ALA A 455 -19.88 18.19 -10.58
N LEU A 456 -19.45 18.82 -9.48
CA LEU A 456 -20.32 19.45 -8.48
C LEU A 456 -21.16 20.56 -9.10
N THR A 457 -20.55 21.47 -9.87
CA THR A 457 -21.26 22.60 -10.48
C THR A 457 -22.31 22.13 -11.49
N ARG A 458 -21.96 21.16 -12.35
CA ARG A 458 -22.90 20.46 -13.24
C ARG A 458 -24.03 19.78 -12.45
N TYR A 459 -23.70 19.10 -11.35
CA TYR A 459 -24.69 18.40 -10.52
C TYR A 459 -25.64 19.40 -9.85
N PHE A 460 -25.12 20.45 -9.20
CA PHE A 460 -25.90 21.48 -8.54
C PHE A 460 -26.85 22.19 -9.50
N ASP A 461 -26.37 22.58 -10.68
CA ASP A 461 -27.20 23.20 -11.71
C ASP A 461 -28.26 22.22 -12.28
N HIS A 462 -27.89 20.95 -12.46
CA HIS A 462 -28.84 19.91 -12.86
C HIS A 462 -29.93 19.68 -11.82
N ILE A 463 -29.61 19.65 -10.51
CA ILE A 463 -30.63 19.49 -9.46
C ILE A 463 -31.51 20.74 -9.33
N GLN A 464 -30.93 21.96 -9.29
CA GLN A 464 -31.72 23.19 -9.12
C GLN A 464 -32.71 23.42 -10.26
N THR A 465 -32.43 22.91 -11.46
CA THR A 465 -33.29 23.04 -12.65
C THR A 465 -34.37 21.94 -12.77
N ARG A 466 -34.51 21.02 -11.79
CA ARG A 466 -35.61 20.02 -11.82
C ARG A 466 -36.94 20.70 -11.44
N PRO A 467 -38.05 20.51 -12.18
CA PRO A 467 -39.31 21.23 -11.92
C PRO A 467 -39.85 21.13 -10.49
N SER A 468 -39.70 19.97 -9.85
CA SER A 468 -40.00 19.72 -8.44
C SER A 468 -39.17 20.60 -7.50
N VAL A 469 -37.86 20.62 -7.71
CA VAL A 469 -36.90 21.42 -6.92
C VAL A 469 -37.11 22.91 -7.16
N VAL A 470 -37.37 23.34 -8.40
CA VAL A 470 -37.70 24.75 -8.73
C VAL A 470 -38.93 25.21 -7.95
N THR A 471 -40.01 24.40 -7.95
CA THR A 471 -41.25 24.75 -7.24
C THR A 471 -41.04 24.82 -5.72
N ALA A 472 -40.31 23.86 -5.16
CA ALA A 472 -39.98 23.82 -3.74
C ALA A 472 -39.07 24.97 -3.30
N ALA A 473 -38.05 25.29 -4.09
CA ALA A 473 -37.12 26.39 -3.83
C ALA A 473 -37.78 27.76 -3.95
N GLN A 474 -38.69 27.95 -4.93
CA GLN A 474 -39.49 29.17 -5.08
C GLN A 474 -40.41 29.41 -3.87
N ALA A 475 -41.02 28.36 -3.32
CA ALA A 475 -41.84 28.44 -2.11
C ALA A 475 -41.02 28.79 -0.84
N LEU A 476 -39.68 28.69 -0.90
CA LEU A 476 -38.75 28.93 0.19
C LEU A 476 -37.79 30.11 -0.10
N ALA A 477 -38.09 30.94 -1.09
CA ALA A 477 -37.30 32.12 -1.42
C ALA A 477 -37.28 33.11 -0.23
N PRO A 478 -36.13 33.76 0.07
CA PRO A 478 -34.88 33.76 -0.70
C PRO A 478 -33.90 32.62 -0.38
N ALA A 479 -34.21 31.72 0.57
CA ALA A 479 -33.23 30.76 1.12
C ALA A 479 -32.59 29.85 0.06
N PHE A 480 -33.37 29.41 -0.94
CA PHE A 480 -32.89 28.61 -2.08
C PHE A 480 -33.04 29.35 -3.41
N SER A 481 -32.64 30.63 -3.44
CA SER A 481 -32.66 31.43 -4.68
C SER A 481 -31.81 30.79 -5.78
N SER A 482 -32.28 30.79 -7.03
CA SER A 482 -31.59 30.18 -8.17
C SER A 482 -30.18 30.77 -8.35
N VAL A 483 -29.16 29.90 -8.46
CA VAL A 483 -27.77 30.32 -8.66
C VAL A 483 -27.45 30.30 -10.15
N SER A 484 -26.85 31.35 -10.68
CA SER A 484 -26.44 31.41 -12.10
C SER A 484 -24.94 31.21 -12.24
N PHE A 485 -24.54 30.24 -13.06
CA PHE A 485 -23.13 29.98 -13.36
C PHE A 485 -22.78 30.50 -14.76
N ASP A 486 -21.70 31.26 -14.87
CA ASP A 486 -21.13 31.62 -16.17
C ASP A 486 -20.36 30.44 -16.74
N LEU A 487 -21.10 29.59 -17.47
CA LEU A 487 -20.56 28.48 -18.25
C LEU A 487 -20.12 28.91 -19.66
N ALA A 488 -20.37 30.16 -20.07
CA ALA A 488 -20.00 30.68 -21.39
C ALA A 488 -18.56 31.24 -21.40
N SER A 489 -18.14 31.87 -20.30
CA SER A 489 -16.76 32.28 -20.03
C SER A 489 -15.92 31.18 -19.36
N ALA A 490 -16.43 29.95 -19.28
CA ALA A 490 -15.67 28.82 -18.75
C ALA A 490 -14.43 28.53 -19.64
N PRO A 491 -13.25 28.22 -19.05
CA PRO A 491 -12.06 27.91 -19.83
C PRO A 491 -12.30 26.80 -20.86
N PRO A 492 -11.85 26.97 -22.12
CA PRO A 492 -12.16 26.02 -23.19
C PRO A 492 -11.52 24.65 -22.93
N ILE A 493 -12.37 23.66 -22.62
CA ILE A 493 -11.95 22.26 -22.47
C ILE A 493 -11.57 21.73 -23.87
N GLU A 494 -10.29 21.44 -24.10
CA GLU A 494 -9.78 20.84 -25.34
C GLU A 494 -10.29 19.39 -25.54
N ARG A 495 -11.55 19.25 -25.94
CA ARG A 495 -12.10 17.97 -26.40
C ARG A 495 -11.50 17.63 -27.76
N LYS A 496 -10.50 16.74 -27.78
CA LYS A 496 -10.09 16.04 -29.00
C LYS A 496 -11.31 15.33 -29.59
N ALA A 497 -11.56 15.53 -30.88
CA ALA A 497 -12.69 14.92 -31.55
C ALA A 497 -12.56 13.39 -31.55
N ASP A 498 -13.68 12.68 -31.33
CA ASP A 498 -13.73 11.23 -31.44
C ASP A 498 -13.24 10.75 -32.81
N ALA A 499 -12.40 9.71 -32.82
CA ALA A 499 -11.96 9.09 -34.06
C ALA A 499 -13.18 8.54 -34.83
N PRO A 500 -13.28 8.76 -36.15
CA PRO A 500 -14.48 8.40 -36.91
C PRO A 500 -14.76 6.90 -36.81
N LYS A 501 -15.98 6.56 -36.35
CA LYS A 501 -16.43 5.18 -36.13
C LYS A 501 -16.17 4.32 -37.38
N LYS A 502 -15.21 3.39 -37.28
CA LYS A 502 -15.01 2.35 -38.30
C LYS A 502 -16.30 1.57 -38.44
N LYS A 503 -16.79 1.43 -39.68
CA LYS A 503 -17.96 0.60 -39.98
C LYS A 503 -17.72 -0.83 -39.48
N GLU A 504 -18.57 -1.29 -38.57
CA GLU A 504 -18.65 -2.72 -38.27
C GLU A 504 -19.03 -3.47 -39.56
N LYS A 505 -18.33 -4.58 -39.85
CA LYS A 505 -18.82 -5.54 -40.82
C LYS A 505 -19.94 -6.32 -40.14
N ALA A 506 -21.18 -5.94 -40.44
CA ALA A 506 -22.36 -6.65 -39.96
C ALA A 506 -22.25 -8.16 -40.22
N LYS A 507 -22.49 -8.97 -39.18
CA LYS A 507 -22.85 -10.37 -39.39
C LYS A 507 -24.19 -10.39 -40.11
N VAL A 508 -24.22 -10.86 -41.35
CA VAL A 508 -25.48 -11.10 -42.06
C VAL A 508 -26.14 -12.32 -41.44
N VAL A 509 -27.02 -12.09 -40.47
CA VAL A 509 -28.10 -13.02 -40.15
C VAL A 509 -29.23 -12.68 -41.11
N ALA A 510 -29.58 -13.63 -41.97
CA ALA A 510 -30.74 -13.55 -42.85
C ALA A 510 -31.57 -14.80 -42.60
N GLU A 511 -32.58 -14.70 -41.74
CA GLU A 511 -33.66 -15.66 -41.74
C GLU A 511 -34.50 -15.46 -43.00
N GLN A 512 -34.71 -16.53 -43.77
CA GLN A 512 -35.91 -16.66 -44.59
C GLN A 512 -36.65 -17.88 -44.09
N VAL A 513 -37.80 -17.64 -43.46
CA VAL A 513 -38.79 -18.67 -43.18
C VAL A 513 -39.71 -18.74 -44.38
N GLU A 514 -39.63 -19.84 -45.15
CA GLU A 514 -40.81 -20.34 -45.85
C GLU A 514 -40.71 -21.86 -45.99
N SER A 515 -41.86 -22.53 -45.95
CA SER A 515 -41.96 -23.98 -45.86
C SER A 515 -42.45 -24.58 -47.18
N THR A 516 -41.85 -25.71 -47.62
CA THR A 516 -42.59 -26.98 -47.80
C THR A 516 -41.73 -28.15 -48.29
N ALA A 517 -42.06 -29.34 -47.78
CA ALA A 517 -42.06 -30.66 -48.44
C ALA A 517 -40.86 -31.16 -49.32
N ALA A 518 -40.04 -31.99 -48.67
CA ALA A 518 -39.84 -33.42 -49.01
C ALA A 518 -38.85 -33.90 -50.11
N VAL A 519 -38.63 -35.23 -50.07
CA VAL A 519 -37.96 -36.14 -51.04
C VAL A 519 -36.43 -36.28 -50.95
N THR A 520 -35.99 -37.31 -50.19
CA THR A 520 -34.75 -38.09 -50.35
C THR A 520 -34.73 -38.86 -51.69
N PRO A 521 -33.56 -39.21 -52.31
CA PRO A 521 -32.74 -40.35 -51.82
C PRO A 521 -31.22 -40.48 -52.20
N GLN A 522 -30.49 -41.21 -51.34
CA GLN A 522 -29.46 -42.27 -51.63
C GLN A 522 -28.09 -42.05 -52.34
N LYS A 523 -27.05 -42.70 -51.74
CA LYS A 523 -25.90 -43.45 -52.36
C LYS A 523 -24.75 -42.66 -53.06
N GLU A 524 -23.49 -43.11 -53.17
CA GLU A 524 -22.75 -44.31 -52.67
C GLU A 524 -21.19 -44.11 -52.66
N ASN A 525 -20.46 -44.99 -51.92
CA ASN A 525 -19.02 -45.41 -52.01
C ASN A 525 -17.87 -44.34 -52.06
N VAL A 526 -16.77 -44.34 -51.26
CA VAL A 526 -15.87 -45.36 -50.63
C VAL A 526 -14.86 -46.00 -51.61
N PRO A 527 -13.54 -46.22 -51.27
CA PRO A 527 -12.67 -45.77 -50.15
C PRO A 527 -11.58 -44.76 -50.70
N GLU A 528 -10.26 -44.66 -50.41
CA GLU A 528 -9.24 -45.23 -49.49
C GLU A 528 -7.95 -44.33 -49.53
N ASP A 529 -6.92 -44.39 -48.66
CA ASP A 529 -6.93 -44.14 -47.20
C ASP A 529 -5.59 -43.54 -46.65
N LYS A 530 -4.48 -44.32 -46.61
CA LYS A 530 -3.29 -44.08 -45.72
C LYS A 530 -1.97 -44.69 -46.29
N PRO A 531 -0.76 -44.58 -45.65
CA PRO A 531 -0.40 -44.08 -44.30
C PRO A 531 0.78 -43.08 -44.20
N LYS A 532 1.18 -42.77 -42.95
CA LYS A 532 2.35 -41.96 -42.52
C LYS A 532 3.54 -42.86 -42.13
N GLU A 533 4.79 -42.37 -42.23
CA GLU A 533 5.87 -42.41 -41.19
C GLU A 533 6.97 -41.39 -41.62
N LYS A 534 7.69 -40.61 -40.78
CA LYS A 534 8.43 -40.79 -39.51
C LYS A 534 9.79 -41.52 -39.62
N LYS A 535 10.91 -40.76 -39.67
CA LYS A 535 12.06 -40.87 -38.72
C LYS A 535 13.21 -39.86 -38.98
N GLU A 536 14.05 -39.70 -37.95
CA GLU A 536 15.36 -39.02 -37.94
C GLU A 536 16.44 -39.91 -38.65
N LYS A 537 17.76 -39.62 -38.76
CA LYS A 537 18.71 -38.94 -37.85
C LYS A 537 20.13 -38.81 -38.48
N LYS A 538 21.05 -38.12 -37.77
CA LYS A 538 22.53 -38.00 -37.95
C LYS A 538 23.01 -37.03 -39.05
N LYS A 539 24.14 -36.27 -38.95
CA LYS A 539 25.50 -36.43 -38.34
C LYS A 539 26.44 -37.37 -39.13
N ASP A 540 27.74 -37.12 -39.35
CA ASP A 540 28.69 -36.05 -38.96
C ASP A 540 29.75 -35.86 -40.08
N ALA A 541 30.45 -34.71 -40.18
CA ALA A 541 31.77 -34.57 -40.83
C ALA A 541 32.46 -33.22 -40.50
N ALA A 542 33.80 -33.17 -40.50
CA ALA A 542 34.64 -31.98 -40.28
C ALA A 542 36.05 -32.17 -40.90
N ALA A 543 36.92 -31.13 -40.81
CA ALA A 543 38.33 -31.05 -41.27
C ALA A 543 38.56 -30.92 -42.81
N ASP A 544 39.61 -30.26 -43.33
CA ASP A 544 40.52 -29.20 -42.80
C ASP A 544 41.34 -28.51 -43.95
N ASN A 545 41.87 -27.30 -43.68
CA ASN A 545 42.99 -26.54 -44.31
C ASN A 545 43.17 -26.32 -45.84
N GLY A 546 43.76 -25.17 -46.27
CA GLY A 546 43.98 -24.87 -47.70
C GLY A 546 44.68 -23.56 -48.21
N SER A 547 45.38 -22.78 -47.38
CA SER A 547 46.43 -21.77 -47.76
C SER A 547 46.29 -20.75 -48.95
N LYS A 548 45.86 -19.52 -48.62
CA LYS A 548 46.45 -18.17 -48.94
C LYS A 548 47.16 -17.81 -50.29
N LYS A 549 46.64 -16.78 -50.98
CA LYS A 549 47.31 -15.52 -51.49
C LYS A 549 46.21 -14.57 -52.03
N LYS A 550 45.96 -13.34 -51.53
CA LYS A 550 46.70 -12.05 -51.59
C LYS A 550 47.00 -11.58 -53.03
N GLU A 551 46.75 -10.32 -53.44
CA GLU A 551 46.11 -9.12 -52.85
C GLU A 551 45.82 -8.11 -54.04
N LYS A 552 45.18 -6.92 -53.99
CA LYS A 552 44.64 -6.02 -52.95
C LYS A 552 43.63 -4.99 -53.53
N VAL A 553 42.41 -4.86 -52.97
CA VAL A 553 41.60 -3.61 -52.91
C VAL A 553 40.77 -3.65 -51.63
N SER A 554 40.71 -2.57 -50.84
CA SER A 554 39.96 -2.55 -49.58
C SER A 554 39.55 -1.14 -49.15
N THR A 555 38.25 -0.85 -49.19
CA THR A 555 37.59 0.22 -48.41
C THR A 555 36.66 -0.43 -47.37
N PRO A 556 36.41 0.17 -46.19
CA PRO A 556 35.84 -0.56 -45.07
C PRO A 556 34.31 -0.68 -45.15
N ALA A 557 33.81 -1.92 -45.24
CA ALA A 557 32.38 -2.20 -45.11
C ALA A 557 32.05 -2.59 -43.65
N THR A 558 31.26 -1.73 -43.01
CA THR A 558 30.33 -2.01 -41.89
C THR A 558 30.38 -3.42 -41.27
N SER A 559 31.11 -3.56 -40.16
CA SER A 559 31.02 -4.73 -39.29
C SER A 559 29.66 -4.81 -38.60
N LYS A 560 29.10 -6.02 -38.52
CA LYS A 560 27.89 -6.31 -37.71
C LYS A 560 28.15 -6.05 -36.21
N PRO A 561 27.10 -5.81 -35.39
CA PRO A 561 27.25 -5.60 -33.95
C PRO A 561 27.94 -6.80 -33.27
N VAL A 562 28.90 -6.50 -32.41
CA VAL A 562 29.48 -7.47 -31.47
C VAL A 562 28.47 -7.73 -30.36
N ALA A 563 28.35 -9.00 -29.93
CA ALA A 563 27.55 -9.39 -28.78
C ALA A 563 28.47 -9.82 -27.63
N GLU A 564 28.02 -9.55 -26.40
CA GLU A 564 28.40 -10.22 -25.14
C GLU A 564 29.90 -10.40 -24.85
N ASP A 565 30.50 -9.42 -24.15
CA ASP A 565 30.60 -9.51 -22.68
C ASP A 565 30.76 -8.11 -22.06
N ALA A 566 30.27 -7.92 -20.82
CA ALA A 566 30.46 -6.72 -19.99
C ALA A 566 29.94 -6.93 -18.56
N GLY A 567 30.77 -7.51 -17.68
CA GLY A 567 30.93 -7.15 -16.26
C GLY A 567 29.73 -7.07 -15.30
N GLU A 568 30.05 -6.60 -14.09
CA GLU A 568 29.11 -6.08 -13.10
C GLU A 568 28.53 -4.72 -13.58
N PRO A 569 27.34 -4.30 -13.14
CA PRO A 569 26.80 -2.97 -13.45
C PRO A 569 27.72 -1.85 -12.95
N VAL A 570 28.08 -0.92 -13.84
CA VAL A 570 28.82 0.31 -13.49
C VAL A 570 28.12 1.55 -14.08
N PRO A 571 28.24 2.75 -13.48
CA PRO A 571 27.46 3.91 -13.89
C PRO A 571 27.69 4.35 -15.34
N SER A 572 28.92 4.20 -15.83
CA SER A 572 29.27 4.53 -17.23
C SER A 572 28.55 3.69 -18.27
N MET A 573 27.84 2.62 -17.90
CA MET A 573 26.94 1.89 -18.81
C MET A 573 25.68 2.70 -19.20
N ILE A 574 25.33 3.74 -18.44
CA ILE A 574 24.11 4.55 -18.60
C ILE A 574 24.38 5.70 -19.58
N ASP A 575 23.58 5.82 -20.65
CA ASP A 575 23.63 6.94 -21.60
C ASP A 575 22.78 8.09 -21.05
N MET A 576 23.43 9.07 -20.41
CA MET A 576 22.78 10.29 -19.93
C MET A 576 23.10 11.46 -20.86
N ARG A 577 22.07 12.23 -21.23
CA ARG A 577 22.23 13.41 -22.11
C ARG A 577 21.39 14.58 -21.64
N VAL A 578 21.83 15.77 -22.01
CA VAL A 578 21.03 17.00 -21.92
C VAL A 578 19.86 16.90 -22.89
N GLY A 579 18.64 17.07 -22.38
CA GLY A 579 17.41 17.13 -23.14
C GLY A 579 16.74 18.50 -23.05
N HIS A 580 16.10 18.94 -24.14
CA HIS A 580 15.29 20.16 -24.19
C HIS A 580 13.83 19.82 -24.51
N ILE A 581 12.88 20.24 -23.67
CA ILE A 581 11.45 19.97 -23.88
C ILE A 581 10.90 20.95 -24.93
N VAL A 582 10.70 20.46 -26.16
CA VAL A 582 10.15 21.25 -27.28
C VAL A 582 8.61 21.22 -27.35
N ASP A 583 7.98 20.19 -26.79
CA ASP A 583 6.54 20.09 -26.57
C ASP A 583 6.26 19.27 -25.31
N VAL A 584 5.21 19.64 -24.56
CA VAL A 584 4.71 18.84 -23.44
C VAL A 584 3.19 19.05 -23.29
N LYS A 585 2.50 17.93 -23.16
CA LYS A 585 1.03 17.81 -23.06
C LYS A 585 0.68 16.73 -22.05
N LYS A 586 -0.47 16.83 -21.38
CA LYS A 586 -0.97 15.73 -20.53
C LYS A 586 -1.33 14.51 -21.39
N HIS A 587 -1.13 13.32 -20.86
CA HIS A 587 -1.42 12.06 -21.52
C HIS A 587 -2.95 11.87 -21.64
N PRO A 588 -3.51 11.58 -22.84
CA PRO A 588 -4.96 11.64 -23.07
C PRO A 588 -5.76 10.55 -22.34
N GLU A 589 -5.10 9.48 -21.89
CA GLU A 589 -5.70 8.36 -21.16
C GLU A 589 -5.08 8.16 -19.75
N ALA A 590 -4.39 9.17 -19.20
CA ALA A 590 -3.75 9.07 -17.88
C ALA A 590 -3.40 10.43 -17.26
N ASP A 591 -4.19 10.88 -16.27
CA ASP A 591 -4.07 12.22 -15.68
C ASP A 591 -2.76 12.49 -14.94
N SER A 592 -2.05 11.44 -14.50
CA SER A 592 -0.75 11.54 -13.83
C SER A 592 0.47 11.52 -14.75
N LEU A 593 0.28 11.38 -16.07
CA LEU A 593 1.37 11.28 -17.05
C LEU A 593 1.44 12.48 -18.00
N TYR A 594 2.65 12.98 -18.26
CA TYR A 594 2.93 13.85 -19.40
C TYR A 594 3.33 13.03 -20.62
N ILE A 595 3.20 13.61 -21.81
CA ILE A 595 3.88 13.18 -23.03
C ILE A 595 4.74 14.34 -23.50
N GLU A 596 6.04 14.26 -23.24
CA GLU A 596 7.02 15.21 -23.74
C GLU A 596 7.47 14.84 -25.16
N GLN A 597 7.87 15.84 -25.95
CA GLN A 597 8.83 15.68 -27.04
C GLN A 597 10.12 16.35 -26.56
N ILE A 598 11.19 15.56 -26.45
CA ILE A 598 12.48 16.03 -25.91
C ILE A 598 13.54 15.93 -27.00
N ASP A 599 14.11 17.06 -27.40
CA ASP A 599 15.29 17.08 -28.26
C ASP A 599 16.49 16.58 -27.45
N LEU A 600 17.19 15.59 -28.02
CA LEU A 600 18.35 14.91 -27.46
C LEU A 600 19.53 14.93 -28.45
N GLY A 601 19.55 15.92 -29.35
CA GLY A 601 20.61 16.17 -30.32
C GLY A 601 20.77 15.06 -31.37
N GLU A 602 19.66 14.43 -31.76
CA GLU A 602 19.66 13.29 -32.69
C GLU A 602 19.07 13.69 -34.05
N ASP A 603 19.71 13.30 -35.16
CA ASP A 603 19.27 13.64 -36.53
C ASP A 603 17.85 13.17 -36.88
N ALA A 604 17.30 12.23 -36.09
CA ALA A 604 15.93 11.73 -36.21
C ALA A 604 14.88 12.68 -35.60
N GLY A 605 15.31 13.74 -34.91
CA GLY A 605 14.46 14.70 -34.20
C GLY A 605 14.11 14.29 -32.75
N PRO A 606 13.24 15.06 -32.09
CA PRO A 606 12.87 14.85 -30.68
C PRO A 606 12.30 13.48 -30.38
N ARG A 607 12.70 12.87 -29.26
CA ARG A 607 12.11 11.63 -28.77
C ARG A 607 10.79 11.89 -28.07
N THR A 608 9.82 11.00 -28.27
CA THR A 608 8.66 10.91 -27.38
C THR A 608 9.08 10.32 -26.04
N VAL A 609 8.80 11.03 -24.97
CA VAL A 609 8.99 10.60 -23.58
C VAL A 609 7.63 10.63 -22.87
N VAL A 610 7.49 9.85 -21.81
CA VAL A 610 6.30 9.83 -20.95
C VAL A 610 6.76 9.83 -19.49
N SER A 611 6.66 10.98 -18.81
CA SER A 611 7.00 11.10 -17.38
C SER A 611 5.77 11.05 -16.46
N GLY A 612 5.98 10.70 -15.19
CA GLY A 612 4.96 10.74 -14.14
C GLY A 612 4.90 12.07 -13.37
N LEU A 613 5.24 13.19 -14.00
CA LEU A 613 5.50 14.46 -13.31
C LEU A 613 4.28 15.37 -13.13
N VAL A 614 3.10 15.01 -13.66
CA VAL A 614 1.91 15.91 -13.68
C VAL A 614 1.45 16.36 -12.29
N ASN A 615 1.61 15.49 -11.29
CA ASN A 615 1.18 15.76 -9.91
C ASN A 615 2.23 16.54 -9.09
N TYR A 616 3.37 16.89 -9.69
CA TYR A 616 4.53 17.46 -8.97
C TYR A 616 5.13 18.70 -9.65
N ILE A 617 5.17 18.73 -10.99
CA ILE A 617 5.73 19.84 -11.78
C ILE A 617 4.63 20.38 -12.72
N PRO A 618 4.22 21.65 -12.58
CA PRO A 618 3.28 22.30 -13.49
C PRO A 618 3.76 22.27 -14.95
N ILE A 619 2.83 22.33 -15.91
CA ILE A 619 3.17 22.14 -17.34
C ILE A 619 3.94 23.34 -17.90
N GLU A 620 3.67 24.53 -17.37
CA GLU A 620 4.43 25.77 -17.53
C GLU A 620 5.88 25.65 -17.03
N ASP A 621 6.12 24.83 -16.00
CA ASP A 621 7.46 24.52 -15.49
C ASP A 621 8.10 23.27 -16.11
N MET A 622 7.43 22.65 -17.09
CA MET A 622 8.02 21.63 -17.97
C MET A 622 8.38 22.20 -19.35
N ARG A 623 7.62 23.17 -19.88
CA ARG A 623 7.86 23.77 -21.20
C ARG A 623 9.21 24.49 -21.28
N ASP A 624 9.88 24.33 -22.42
CA ASP A 624 11.15 25.01 -22.77
C ASP A 624 12.31 24.80 -21.78
N LYS A 625 12.18 23.83 -20.86
CA LYS A 625 13.23 23.52 -19.88
C LYS A 625 14.32 22.64 -20.50
N TYR A 626 15.53 22.82 -19.99
CA TYR A 626 16.66 21.93 -20.17
C TYR A 626 16.78 21.01 -18.95
N LEU A 627 16.99 19.71 -19.19
CA LEU A 627 17.00 18.67 -18.17
C LEU A 627 18.00 17.55 -18.50
N VAL A 628 18.16 16.56 -17.61
CA VAL A 628 18.92 15.34 -17.88
C VAL A 628 17.99 14.16 -18.21
N CYS A 629 18.28 13.45 -19.30
CA CYS A 629 17.53 12.29 -19.77
C CYS A 629 18.41 11.03 -19.84
N ILE A 630 17.83 9.87 -19.50
CA ILE A 630 18.44 8.55 -19.69
C ILE A 630 17.95 7.95 -21.02
N CYS A 631 18.88 7.71 -21.94
CA CYS A 631 18.62 7.54 -23.37
C CYS A 631 18.79 6.10 -23.89
N ASN A 632 19.39 5.20 -23.12
CA ASN A 632 19.64 3.80 -23.53
C ASN A 632 18.79 2.76 -22.79
N LEU A 633 17.74 3.17 -22.08
CA LEU A 633 16.71 2.25 -21.56
C LEU A 633 15.91 1.61 -22.71
N LYS A 634 15.39 0.40 -22.50
CA LYS A 634 14.49 -0.25 -23.48
C LYS A 634 13.15 0.52 -23.52
N PRO A 635 12.67 0.97 -24.70
CA PRO A 635 11.43 1.74 -24.80
C PRO A 635 10.21 1.06 -24.17
N ALA A 636 9.58 1.72 -23.21
CA ALA A 636 8.44 1.24 -22.42
C ALA A 636 7.10 1.70 -23.03
N ASN A 637 6.03 0.92 -22.81
CA ASN A 637 4.66 1.34 -23.16
C ASN A 637 3.94 1.77 -21.88
N MET A 638 3.54 3.03 -21.82
CA MET A 638 2.84 3.65 -20.71
C MET A 638 1.48 4.13 -21.23
N ARG A 639 0.42 3.44 -20.82
CA ARG A 639 -0.99 3.77 -21.17
C ARG A 639 -1.24 3.93 -22.68
N GLY A 640 -0.55 3.15 -23.50
CA GLY A 640 -0.70 3.14 -24.97
C GLY A 640 0.37 3.95 -25.71
N VAL A 641 1.00 4.93 -25.06
CA VAL A 641 2.09 5.72 -25.63
C VAL A 641 3.43 5.11 -25.28
N LYS A 642 4.37 5.12 -26.24
CA LYS A 642 5.69 4.51 -26.07
C LYS A 642 6.72 5.58 -25.69
N SER A 643 7.31 5.46 -24.51
CA SER A 643 8.44 6.31 -24.09
C SER A 643 9.75 5.75 -24.63
N PHE A 644 10.61 6.61 -25.18
CA PHE A 644 11.91 6.26 -25.78
C PHE A 644 13.12 6.82 -24.99
N ALA A 645 12.87 7.46 -23.85
CA ALA A 645 13.87 7.84 -22.85
C ALA A 645 13.19 7.92 -21.47
N MET A 646 13.91 8.41 -20.46
CA MET A 646 13.35 8.75 -19.15
C MET A 646 13.90 10.11 -18.71
N VAL A 647 13.06 10.97 -18.13
CA VAL A 647 13.48 12.22 -17.48
C VAL A 647 14.03 11.87 -16.10
N LEU A 648 15.22 12.37 -15.75
CA LEU A 648 15.79 12.23 -14.41
C LEU A 648 15.32 13.40 -13.52
N ALA A 649 14.60 13.08 -12.45
CA ALA A 649 14.07 14.08 -11.51
C ALA A 649 14.54 13.83 -10.07
N ALA A 650 14.79 14.90 -9.32
CA ALA A 650 15.08 14.86 -7.89
C ALA A 650 13.78 14.83 -7.10
N SER A 651 13.56 13.79 -6.29
CA SER A 651 12.50 13.75 -5.27
C SER A 651 13.09 14.12 -3.91
N SER A 652 12.40 14.97 -3.13
CA SER A 652 12.88 15.39 -1.81
C SER A 652 13.21 14.20 -0.90
N LYS A 653 14.16 14.41 0.03
CA LYS A 653 14.56 13.43 1.06
C LYS A 653 13.37 12.93 1.90
N ASP A 654 12.34 13.76 2.04
CA ASP A 654 11.12 13.49 2.80
C ASP A 654 10.04 12.80 1.93
N GLY A 655 10.44 12.29 0.75
CA GLY A 655 9.57 11.67 -0.23
C GLY A 655 8.97 12.66 -1.24
N LYS A 656 8.18 12.14 -2.18
CA LYS A 656 7.56 12.95 -3.25
C LYS A 656 6.53 13.98 -2.75
N GLU A 657 6.02 13.79 -1.53
CA GLU A 657 5.16 14.76 -0.84
C GLU A 657 5.95 16.01 -0.40
N GLY A 658 7.27 15.87 -0.17
CA GLY A 658 8.20 16.99 0.01
C GLY A 658 8.60 17.69 -1.31
N GLY A 659 8.01 17.30 -2.44
CA GLY A 659 8.23 17.87 -3.78
C GLY A 659 9.16 17.06 -4.69
N VAL A 660 9.10 17.39 -5.98
CA VAL A 660 9.93 16.82 -7.06
C VAL A 660 10.34 17.93 -8.02
N GLU A 661 11.60 17.96 -8.48
CA GLU A 661 12.11 18.94 -9.44
C GLU A 661 13.01 18.30 -10.52
N LEU A 662 13.17 18.98 -11.66
CA LEU A 662 14.02 18.51 -12.75
C LEU A 662 15.52 18.68 -12.41
N ILE A 663 16.35 17.69 -12.77
CA ILE A 663 17.80 17.88 -12.75
C ILE A 663 18.22 18.82 -13.89
N GLN A 664 18.69 20.01 -13.53
CA GLN A 664 19.09 21.05 -14.47
C GLN A 664 20.56 20.87 -14.88
N PRO A 665 20.88 20.92 -16.18
CA PRO A 665 22.26 20.97 -16.66
C PRO A 665 22.83 22.40 -16.57
N PRO A 666 24.16 22.57 -16.74
CA PRO A 666 24.81 23.88 -16.72
C PRO A 666 24.19 24.89 -17.69
N PRO A 667 24.08 26.19 -17.31
CA PRO A 667 23.62 27.24 -18.22
C PRO A 667 24.41 27.28 -19.53
N GLY A 668 23.72 27.19 -20.67
CA GLY A 668 24.33 27.16 -22.00
C GLY A 668 24.61 25.77 -22.57
N SER A 669 24.33 24.69 -21.82
CA SER A 669 24.35 23.31 -22.33
C SER A 669 23.42 23.11 -23.54
N LYS A 670 23.74 22.16 -24.42
CA LYS A 670 22.99 21.95 -25.68
C LYS A 670 22.27 20.59 -25.73
N PRO A 671 21.16 20.46 -26.49
CA PRO A 671 20.49 19.17 -26.66
C PRO A 671 21.46 18.09 -27.16
N GLY A 672 21.40 16.91 -26.55
CA GLY A 672 22.28 15.78 -26.86
C GLY A 672 23.68 15.85 -26.27
N GLU A 673 24.03 16.92 -25.54
CA GLU A 673 25.32 16.98 -24.84
C GLU A 673 25.42 15.86 -23.80
N ARG A 674 26.52 15.09 -23.83
CA ARG A 674 26.75 13.95 -22.94
C ARG A 674 26.90 14.42 -21.49
N VAL A 675 26.08 13.85 -20.62
CA VAL A 675 26.18 13.95 -19.16
C VAL A 675 26.89 12.69 -18.66
N TYR A 676 27.79 12.83 -17.70
CA TYR A 676 28.63 11.74 -17.21
C TYR A 676 28.95 11.92 -15.71
N PHE A 677 29.50 10.88 -15.12
CA PHE A 677 29.97 10.89 -13.72
C PHE A 677 31.43 11.36 -13.67
N GLU A 678 31.75 12.22 -12.70
CA GLU A 678 33.09 12.75 -12.47
C GLU A 678 34.09 11.64 -12.09
N GLY A 679 35.28 11.66 -12.68
CA GLY A 679 36.35 10.69 -12.45
C GLY A 679 36.80 9.93 -13.72
N PRO A 680 38.11 9.60 -13.84
CA PRO A 680 38.72 9.13 -15.09
C PRO A 680 38.12 7.83 -15.64
N GLU A 681 37.57 6.98 -14.76
CA GLU A 681 36.89 5.71 -15.06
C GLU A 681 35.58 5.89 -15.84
N TYR A 682 34.92 7.05 -15.70
CA TYR A 682 33.58 7.31 -16.24
C TYR A 682 33.60 8.41 -17.31
N GLU A 683 34.47 9.43 -17.16
CA GLU A 683 34.60 10.54 -18.10
C GLU A 683 34.94 10.08 -19.52
N SER A 684 35.85 9.11 -19.66
CA SER A 684 36.29 8.57 -20.96
C SER A 684 35.44 7.40 -21.49
N ALA A 685 34.61 6.80 -20.64
CA ALA A 685 33.89 5.56 -20.94
C ALA A 685 32.66 5.76 -21.84
N GLN A 686 32.43 4.84 -22.77
CA GLN A 686 31.28 4.85 -23.67
C GLN A 686 30.10 4.06 -23.06
N PRO A 687 28.87 4.62 -23.05
CA PRO A 687 27.71 3.92 -22.53
C PRO A 687 27.24 2.79 -23.46
N LEU A 688 26.43 1.88 -22.92
CA LEU A 688 25.87 0.78 -23.70
C LEU A 688 24.87 1.33 -24.73
N ALA A 689 24.91 0.85 -25.98
CA ALA A 689 23.96 1.26 -27.02
C ALA A 689 22.49 0.99 -26.64
N GLN A 690 22.24 -0.06 -25.83
CA GLN A 690 20.98 -0.24 -25.10
C GLN A 690 21.25 -1.10 -23.85
N MET A 691 20.67 -0.72 -22.71
CA MET A 691 20.67 -1.55 -21.51
C MET A 691 19.78 -2.79 -21.69
N ASN A 692 20.20 -3.91 -21.10
CA ASN A 692 19.43 -5.15 -21.05
C ASN A 692 18.60 -5.18 -19.75
N PRO A 693 17.25 -5.15 -19.79
CA PRO A 693 16.41 -5.16 -18.59
C PRO A 693 16.63 -6.37 -17.68
N LYS A 694 17.13 -7.51 -18.19
CA LYS A 694 17.47 -8.67 -17.35
C LYS A 694 18.70 -8.45 -16.46
N LYS A 695 19.58 -7.51 -16.81
CA LYS A 695 20.77 -7.16 -16.01
C LYS A 695 20.49 -6.11 -14.91
N LYS A 696 19.28 -5.51 -14.87
CA LYS A 696 18.88 -4.48 -13.87
C LYS A 696 19.93 -3.37 -13.65
N ILE A 697 20.56 -2.90 -14.73
CA ILE A 697 21.76 -2.05 -14.65
C ILE A 697 21.44 -0.71 -13.99
N PHE A 698 20.38 -0.04 -14.45
CA PHE A 698 19.95 1.23 -13.87
C PHE A 698 19.52 1.04 -12.41
N GLU A 699 18.73 0.01 -12.15
CA GLU A 699 18.17 -0.32 -10.83
C GLU A 699 19.25 -0.73 -9.81
N THR A 700 20.44 -1.12 -10.26
CA THR A 700 21.61 -1.41 -9.40
C THR A 700 22.41 -0.14 -9.07
N ILE A 701 22.42 0.86 -9.96
CA ILE A 701 23.22 2.08 -9.83
C ILE A 701 22.42 3.24 -9.22
N GLN A 702 21.13 3.36 -9.56
CA GLN A 702 20.22 4.41 -9.12
C GLN A 702 20.14 4.60 -7.58
N PRO A 703 20.25 3.56 -6.72
CA PRO A 703 20.27 3.77 -5.27
C PRO A 703 21.43 4.66 -4.76
N GLY A 704 22.48 4.86 -5.57
CA GLY A 704 23.54 5.83 -5.27
C GLY A 704 23.30 7.24 -5.83
N PHE A 705 22.28 7.45 -6.68
CA PHE A 705 21.97 8.77 -7.24
C PHE A 705 21.34 9.68 -6.17
N THR A 706 22.01 10.79 -5.87
CA THR A 706 21.60 11.75 -4.83
C THR A 706 21.95 13.19 -5.19
N THR A 707 21.49 14.16 -4.40
CA THR A 707 22.04 15.53 -4.39
C THR A 707 22.94 15.75 -3.17
N LEU A 708 24.03 16.48 -3.37
CA LEU A 708 24.95 16.87 -2.30
C LEU A 708 24.40 18.05 -1.47
N ASP A 709 25.13 18.44 -0.41
CA ASP A 709 24.90 19.67 0.37
C ASP A 709 25.02 20.94 -0.49
N THR A 710 25.89 20.89 -1.50
CA THR A 710 26.02 21.89 -2.58
C THR A 710 24.84 21.90 -3.57
N LYS A 711 23.86 20.99 -3.41
CA LYS A 711 22.77 20.68 -4.37
C LYS A 711 23.22 20.13 -5.73
N GLU A 712 24.50 19.85 -5.89
CA GLU A 712 25.05 19.17 -7.06
C GLU A 712 24.47 17.75 -7.15
N ALA A 713 23.99 17.36 -8.34
CA ALA A 713 23.58 16.00 -8.60
C ALA A 713 24.83 15.09 -8.64
N ALA A 714 24.76 13.92 -8.02
CA ALA A 714 25.90 13.00 -7.91
C ALA A 714 25.46 11.54 -7.86
N TRP A 715 26.41 10.64 -8.14
CA TRP A 715 26.35 9.24 -7.72
C TRP A 715 27.37 9.03 -6.59
N ILE A 716 26.92 8.51 -5.46
CA ILE A 716 27.79 7.98 -4.41
C ILE A 716 27.90 6.47 -4.63
N ASN A 717 29.13 5.99 -4.83
CA ASN A 717 29.37 4.57 -4.99
C ASN A 717 28.97 3.82 -3.69
N PRO A 718 28.03 2.86 -3.73
CA PRO A 718 27.51 2.24 -2.52
C PRO A 718 28.55 1.41 -1.76
N VAL A 719 29.61 0.95 -2.44
CA VAL A 719 30.68 0.12 -1.86
C VAL A 719 31.82 0.99 -1.33
N THR A 720 32.42 1.84 -2.17
CA THR A 720 33.61 2.63 -1.83
C THR A 720 33.29 3.96 -1.12
N LYS A 721 32.03 4.39 -1.16
CA LYS A 721 31.55 5.73 -0.73
C LYS A 721 32.21 6.90 -1.48
N SER A 722 32.87 6.65 -2.61
CA SER A 722 33.40 7.73 -3.46
C SER A 722 32.26 8.50 -4.14
N ILE A 723 32.40 9.83 -4.17
CA ILE A 723 31.39 10.77 -4.71
C ILE A 723 31.78 11.15 -6.13
N HIS A 724 30.85 10.98 -7.07
CA HIS A 724 31.05 11.27 -8.49
C HIS A 724 29.93 12.19 -8.98
N ARG A 725 30.23 13.48 -9.17
CA ARG A 725 29.25 14.46 -9.65
C ARG A 725 28.71 14.09 -11.03
N ILE A 726 27.41 14.28 -11.23
CA ILE A 726 26.74 14.20 -12.53
C ILE A 726 26.98 15.55 -13.21
N ARG A 727 27.67 15.54 -14.36
CA ARG A 727 28.19 16.76 -15.00
C ARG A 727 28.27 16.64 -16.52
N THR A 728 28.34 17.77 -17.20
CA THR A 728 28.82 17.88 -18.58
C THR A 728 30.29 18.31 -18.59
N LYS A 729 30.84 18.55 -19.79
CA LYS A 729 32.14 19.20 -19.97
C LYS A 729 32.16 20.64 -19.44
N ASP A 730 31.02 21.34 -19.49
CA ASP A 730 30.93 22.78 -19.21
C ASP A 730 30.54 23.09 -17.75
N GLY A 731 30.06 22.10 -16.98
CA GLY A 731 29.75 22.26 -15.56
C GLY A 731 29.00 21.08 -14.93
N VAL A 732 28.62 21.24 -13.67
CA VAL A 732 27.86 20.23 -12.89
C VAL A 732 26.34 20.37 -13.08
N CYS A 733 25.62 19.26 -13.04
CA CYS A 733 24.16 19.26 -12.98
C CYS A 733 23.68 19.48 -11.54
N VAL A 734 22.51 20.10 -11.35
CA VAL A 734 21.98 20.47 -10.02
C VAL A 734 20.49 20.19 -9.89
N ALA A 735 20.02 20.03 -8.66
CA ALA A 735 18.61 20.18 -8.30
C ALA A 735 18.45 21.55 -7.58
N PRO A 736 17.69 22.53 -8.11
CA PRO A 736 17.72 23.90 -7.59
C PRO A 736 17.40 24.05 -6.09
N ASN A 737 16.60 23.16 -5.51
CA ASN A 737 16.08 23.29 -4.14
C ASN A 737 16.57 22.19 -3.20
N PHE A 738 16.71 20.94 -3.64
CA PHE A 738 16.90 19.81 -2.73
C PHE A 738 18.35 19.42 -2.40
N ILE A 739 18.57 19.08 -1.14
CA ILE A 739 19.79 18.48 -0.58
C ILE A 739 19.45 17.05 -0.11
N GLY A 740 20.26 16.05 -0.47
CA GLY A 740 20.00 14.64 -0.15
C GLY A 740 18.77 14.06 -0.86
N ALA A 741 18.32 14.66 -1.97
CA ALA A 741 17.21 14.14 -2.77
C ALA A 741 17.62 12.89 -3.56
N SER A 742 16.75 11.89 -3.64
CA SER A 742 16.96 10.73 -4.52
C SER A 742 16.62 11.11 -5.97
N LEU A 743 17.46 10.71 -6.93
CA LEU A 743 17.22 10.98 -8.35
C LEU A 743 16.68 9.73 -9.05
N SER A 744 15.54 9.86 -9.74
CA SER A 744 14.85 8.77 -10.43
C SER A 744 14.31 9.21 -11.78
#